data_AF-A0A2A2W460-F1
#
_entry.id   AF-A0A2A2W460-F1
#
_cell.length_a   1.000
_cell.length_b   1.000
_cell.length_c   1.000
_cell.angle_alpha   90.00
_cell.angle_beta   90.00
_cell.angle_gamma   90.00
#
_symmetry.space_group_name_H-M   'P 1'
#
loop_
_entity.id
_entity.type
_entity.pdbx_description
1 polymer ?
#
loop_
_entity_poly.entity_id
_entity_poly.type
_entity_poly.pdbx_seq_one_letter_code
_entity_poly.pdbx_strand_id
1 'polypeptide(L)'
;MKRFAFRQALVLTAGVLTAGILATSGCSEPDVSPVTVYPIQAEVEAALAARTQGTVRPDLRIDAPIQSQTPSRRVGGQSRLASFANRSRTPIQWDFGGFDSARNRDRTADRPAGGILLVQTPALPDVPAGFADGDGSDGADNAGAGKSASDAGPVEVIPTPPARPEVKAEVIPTPQGIREGSERNDDPNSAPVARIAAEIEGSQNSQTQPPNAAMESVAGKEEIAARPALIDPATEIGLVGAADGPEDFRKWQTPDAVLFVTGDQHGYIEPCGCTGLDRQKGGVARRFTFINQLREMGWPLVPIDAGNQIRRIGQQAAIKFEKSSSALTQMKYQAVGFGPDDLRLSPTDLIAHTYADSPENAMYVSANLILLDPELLPSHKIVRSGEWNIGLTSILDPDALEAPLGSDVTLKPIKASAEAVLKEMNAAGANFRVLTFFGDEDVAKQLMVDVPGFDLIVASGGYGEPTYQPQSIEGSKAKLIVTGNKGMFVGLVGLYQNQPMKYARVPLTDEYKDAPEMRKLMADYQQQLEQLGLSGLGISPIPHPSGGKFVGSEACGKCHTTAFDIWESSGHAEATAHIVEPTEGRGDIPRHFDPECLSCHVTGWNPQNYYPYESGYLSLEQSAHLTGNGCENCHGPGADHSAAEAENSGISEERKKSLRLAMQLPLEKAREHCMECHDLDNSPDFHDDGAFEDEYWPEIEHYGMD
;
A
#
# COMPACT_ATOMS: atom_id res chain seq x y z
N MET A 1 82.04 4.78 -2.49
CA MET A 1 80.76 4.35 -3.09
C MET A 1 79.77 4.16 -1.94
N LYS A 2 79.30 5.26 -1.31
CA LYS A 2 78.06 6.06 -1.56
C LYS A 2 76.79 5.29 -1.12
N ARG A 3 76.43 5.26 0.19
CA ARG A 3 75.88 6.28 1.15
C ARG A 3 74.36 6.49 0.95
N PHE A 4 73.44 6.70 1.91
CA PHE A 4 73.30 6.84 3.38
C PHE A 4 71.74 6.83 3.62
N ALA A 5 71.11 6.15 4.59
CA ALA A 5 70.88 6.47 6.02
C ALA A 5 70.03 7.72 6.37
N PHE A 6 69.17 7.55 7.39
CA PHE A 6 68.55 8.47 8.41
C PHE A 6 67.00 8.49 8.41
N ARG A 7 66.26 8.09 9.46
CA ARG A 7 66.14 8.42 10.92
C ARG A 7 65.42 9.76 11.27
N GLN A 8 64.27 9.59 11.94
CA GLN A 8 63.78 10.22 13.18
C GLN A 8 63.17 11.66 13.22
N ALA A 9 62.08 11.72 14.02
CA ALA A 9 61.71 12.70 15.06
C ALA A 9 60.78 13.90 14.74
N LEU A 10 59.56 13.80 15.28
CA LEU A 10 58.90 14.68 16.26
C LEU A 10 59.36 16.15 16.37
N VAL A 11 58.45 17.11 16.14
CA VAL A 11 58.40 18.41 16.84
C VAL A 11 56.95 18.88 17.00
N LEU A 12 56.53 18.99 18.27
CA LEU A 12 55.43 19.82 18.77
C LEU A 12 55.99 21.22 19.09
N THR A 13 55.18 22.28 18.90
CA THR A 13 55.03 23.52 19.70
C THR A 13 54.96 24.85 18.93
N ALA A 14 53.81 25.51 19.11
CA ALA A 14 53.58 26.88 19.62
C ALA A 14 54.11 28.15 18.91
N GLY A 15 53.16 29.08 18.70
CA GLY A 15 53.31 30.55 18.65
C GLY A 15 51.92 31.13 18.32
N VAL A 16 51.12 31.75 19.21
CA VAL A 16 51.28 32.85 20.19
C VAL A 16 51.34 34.25 19.56
N LEU A 17 50.24 34.99 19.76
CA LEU A 17 50.01 36.44 19.90
C LEU A 17 50.12 37.38 18.69
N THR A 18 48.98 38.03 18.38
CA THR A 18 48.85 39.50 18.54
C THR A 18 47.41 39.94 18.74
N ALA A 19 47.24 40.85 19.71
CA ALA A 19 45.99 41.41 20.19
C ALA A 19 45.53 42.63 19.38
N GLY A 20 44.21 42.87 19.38
CA GLY A 20 43.57 44.12 18.97
C GLY A 20 42.30 44.36 19.79
N ILE A 21 42.36 45.34 20.69
CA ILE A 21 41.33 45.78 21.63
C ILE A 21 40.38 46.77 20.94
N LEU A 22 39.06 46.66 21.15
CA LEU A 22 38.13 47.78 21.27
C LEU A 22 36.84 47.34 22.00
N ALA A 23 36.23 48.29 22.70
CA ALA A 23 35.55 48.14 23.98
C ALA A 23 34.00 48.11 23.90
N THR A 24 33.40 47.51 24.96
CA THR A 24 32.06 47.75 25.58
C THR A 24 30.81 47.52 24.71
N SER A 25 29.83 46.70 25.09
CA SER A 25 28.97 46.88 26.27
C SER A 25 27.90 45.75 26.37
N GLY A 26 27.53 45.34 27.59
CA GLY A 26 26.15 44.98 27.94
C GLY A 26 25.62 43.55 27.71
N CYS A 27 25.36 42.88 28.85
CA CYS A 27 24.22 41.98 29.14
C CYS A 27 24.34 40.47 28.92
N SER A 28 24.39 39.78 30.09
CA SER A 28 23.71 38.52 30.47
C SER A 28 23.99 37.23 29.68
N GLU A 29 24.76 36.34 30.31
CA GLU A 29 24.80 34.89 30.05
C GLU A 29 23.47 34.21 30.42
N PRO A 30 23.12 33.12 29.74
CA PRO A 30 22.60 31.95 30.41
C PRO A 30 23.53 30.73 30.24
N ASP A 31 23.55 29.97 31.32
CA ASP A 31 24.22 28.70 31.58
C ASP A 31 24.11 27.69 30.41
N VAL A 32 25.26 27.23 29.89
CA VAL A 32 25.33 26.20 28.84
C VAL A 32 25.90 24.92 29.46
N SER A 33 25.03 23.94 29.69
CA SER A 33 25.45 22.56 29.95
C SER A 33 26.10 21.95 28.70
N PRO A 34 27.16 21.12 28.80
CA PRO A 34 27.85 20.61 27.64
C PRO A 34 26.99 19.61 26.87
N VAL A 35 26.66 19.95 25.62
CA VAL A 35 26.12 19.03 24.63
C VAL A 35 27.17 17.94 24.40
N THR A 36 26.83 16.72 24.80
CA THR A 36 27.63 15.53 24.49
C THR A 36 27.34 15.19 23.03
N VAL A 37 28.26 15.54 22.13
CA VAL A 37 28.22 15.08 20.74
C VAL A 37 28.54 13.59 20.75
N TYR A 38 27.52 12.76 20.58
CA TYR A 38 27.71 11.34 20.29
C TYR A 38 28.22 11.20 18.84
N PRO A 39 29.32 10.49 18.58
CA PRO A 39 29.78 10.29 17.22
C PRO A 39 28.82 9.31 16.50
N ILE A 40 28.07 9.84 15.52
CA ILE A 40 27.17 9.16 14.57
C ILE A 40 27.80 7.90 13.97
N GLN A 41 29.13 7.88 13.86
CA GLN A 41 29.90 6.74 13.36
C GLN A 41 29.68 5.45 14.16
N ALA A 42 29.44 5.53 15.47
CA ALA A 42 29.18 4.36 16.30
C ALA A 42 27.81 3.72 16.03
N GLU A 43 26.79 4.52 15.67
CA GLU A 43 25.46 4.02 15.33
C GLU A 43 25.43 3.42 13.92
N VAL A 44 26.14 4.05 12.97
CA VAL A 44 26.35 3.50 11.62
C VAL A 44 27.14 2.19 11.68
N GLU A 45 28.20 2.12 12.49
CA GLU A 45 28.95 0.88 12.71
C GLU A 45 28.12 -0.19 13.44
N ALA A 46 27.26 0.19 14.38
CA ALA A 46 26.35 -0.73 15.07
C ALA A 46 25.28 -1.32 14.13
N ALA A 47 24.72 -0.49 13.24
CA ALA A 47 23.78 -0.93 12.20
C ALA A 47 24.45 -1.89 11.19
N LEU A 48 25.70 -1.60 10.80
CA LEU A 48 26.49 -2.49 9.94
C LEU A 48 26.89 -3.80 10.65
N ALA A 49 27.18 -3.75 11.95
CA ALA A 49 27.51 -4.94 12.76
C ALA A 49 26.30 -5.86 12.99
N ALA A 50 25.09 -5.29 13.12
CA ALA A 50 23.85 -6.08 13.18
C ALA A 50 23.62 -6.90 11.90
N ARG A 51 24.14 -6.43 10.75
CA ARG A 51 24.07 -7.09 9.44
C ARG A 51 24.97 -8.34 9.34
N THR A 52 25.99 -8.48 10.19
CA THR A 52 26.98 -9.57 10.11
C THR A 52 26.77 -10.69 11.14
N GLN A 53 25.85 -10.54 12.10
CA GLN A 53 25.58 -11.54 13.14
C GLN A 53 24.26 -12.32 12.92
N GLY A 54 24.09 -12.88 11.72
CA GLY A 54 23.19 -14.01 11.52
C GLY A 54 23.82 -15.28 12.11
N THR A 55 23.59 -15.54 13.41
CA THR A 55 24.11 -16.74 14.07
C THR A 55 23.33 -17.98 13.65
N VAL A 56 23.86 -18.69 12.65
CA VAL A 56 23.52 -20.08 12.35
C VAL A 56 23.99 -20.95 13.52
N ARG A 57 23.06 -21.58 14.23
CA ARG A 57 23.39 -22.72 15.10
C ARG A 57 23.43 -24.00 14.25
N PRO A 58 24.53 -24.76 14.23
CA PRO A 58 24.54 -26.10 13.67
C PRO A 58 23.99 -27.06 14.72
N ASP A 59 23.11 -27.96 14.30
CA ASP A 59 22.88 -29.32 14.83
C ASP A 59 21.39 -29.67 14.88
N LEU A 60 20.89 -30.22 13.78
CA LEU A 60 19.86 -31.28 13.76
C LEU A 60 19.80 -31.88 12.35
N ARG A 61 20.69 -32.84 12.11
CA ARG A 61 20.53 -33.82 11.02
C ARG A 61 19.50 -34.86 11.46
N ILE A 62 18.43 -35.00 10.69
CA ILE A 62 17.62 -36.21 10.68
C ILE A 62 17.67 -36.77 9.26
N ASP A 63 18.46 -37.82 9.09
CA ASP A 63 18.47 -38.68 7.92
C ASP A 63 17.24 -39.60 7.95
N ALA A 64 16.43 -39.63 6.89
CA ALA A 64 15.58 -40.78 6.57
C ALA A 64 15.39 -40.92 5.05
N PRO A 65 15.36 -42.16 4.52
CA PRO A 65 15.77 -42.44 3.15
C PRO A 65 14.62 -42.48 2.13
N ILE A 66 14.98 -42.07 0.91
CA ILE A 66 14.20 -42.21 -0.33
C ILE A 66 14.10 -43.71 -0.68
N GLN A 67 12.88 -44.21 -0.84
CA GLN A 67 12.61 -45.45 -1.59
C GLN A 67 11.67 -45.16 -2.77
N SER A 68 12.25 -45.30 -3.94
CA SER A 68 11.61 -45.33 -5.25
C SER A 68 10.79 -46.61 -5.44
N GLN A 69 9.54 -46.48 -5.87
CA GLN A 69 8.90 -47.50 -6.72
C GLN A 69 8.01 -46.83 -7.77
N THR A 70 8.39 -47.02 -9.03
CA THR A 70 7.51 -46.86 -10.19
C THR A 70 6.65 -48.12 -10.34
N PRO A 71 5.49 -48.03 -11.00
CA PRO A 71 5.45 -48.69 -12.30
C PRO A 71 4.72 -47.92 -13.42
N SER A 72 5.24 -48.19 -14.62
CA SER A 72 4.82 -47.81 -15.95
C SER A 72 3.39 -48.25 -16.34
N ARG A 73 2.67 -47.39 -17.09
CA ARG A 73 1.99 -47.81 -18.34
C ARG A 73 1.65 -46.65 -19.29
N ARG A 74 1.71 -46.96 -20.59
CA ARG A 74 1.70 -46.10 -21.78
C ARG A 74 0.31 -45.63 -22.24
N VAL A 75 0.30 -44.40 -22.75
CA VAL A 75 -0.23 -43.86 -24.04
C VAL A 75 -1.60 -44.35 -24.56
N GLY A 76 -2.49 -43.36 -24.76
CA GLY A 76 -3.58 -43.39 -25.75
C GLY A 76 -4.17 -41.99 -25.90
N GLY A 77 -3.96 -41.35 -27.07
CA GLY A 77 -4.46 -40.00 -27.34
C GLY A 77 -5.95 -39.96 -27.68
N GLN A 78 -6.55 -38.78 -27.53
CA GLN A 78 -7.40 -38.13 -28.53
C GLN A 78 -7.94 -36.80 -27.98
N SER A 79 -7.90 -35.80 -28.85
CA SER A 79 -8.61 -34.52 -28.76
C SER A 79 -10.10 -34.71 -28.46
N ARG A 80 -10.68 -33.83 -27.62
CA ARG A 80 -12.05 -33.34 -27.76
C ARG A 80 -12.28 -32.08 -26.91
N LEU A 81 -12.88 -31.08 -27.56
CA LEU A 81 -13.55 -29.92 -27.00
C LEU A 81 -14.55 -30.32 -25.89
N ALA A 82 -14.62 -29.51 -24.83
CA ALA A 82 -15.75 -29.42 -23.89
C ALA A 82 -15.71 -28.00 -23.30
N SER A 83 -16.49 -27.05 -23.82
CA SER A 83 -17.86 -26.72 -23.40
C SER A 83 -17.99 -26.48 -21.90
N PHE A 84 -18.11 -25.20 -21.54
CA PHE A 84 -18.56 -24.71 -20.25
C PHE A 84 -19.89 -25.35 -19.86
N ALA A 85 -19.93 -25.98 -18.69
CA ALA A 85 -21.17 -26.31 -18.01
C ALA A 85 -20.91 -26.30 -16.50
N ASN A 86 -21.54 -25.31 -15.88
CA ASN A 86 -21.96 -25.19 -14.49
C ASN A 86 -21.91 -26.52 -13.70
N ARG A 87 -21.07 -26.59 -12.65
CA ARG A 87 -21.10 -27.69 -11.67
C ARG A 87 -21.20 -27.14 -10.26
N SER A 88 -22.43 -27.20 -9.75
CA SER A 88 -22.80 -27.55 -8.38
C SER A 88 -21.73 -27.39 -7.30
N ARG A 89 -21.91 -26.34 -6.50
CA ARG A 89 -21.33 -26.14 -5.17
C ARG A 89 -21.54 -27.38 -4.29
N THR A 90 -20.49 -27.85 -3.64
CA THR A 90 -20.58 -28.74 -2.48
C THR A 90 -20.15 -27.92 -1.27
N PRO A 91 -20.96 -27.78 -0.22
CA PRO A 91 -20.52 -27.13 1.01
C PRO A 91 -19.43 -27.97 1.66
N ILE A 92 -18.33 -27.33 2.06
CA ILE A 92 -17.36 -27.91 2.98
C ILE A 92 -18.04 -27.94 4.35
N GLN A 93 -18.41 -29.14 4.79
CA GLN A 93 -19.07 -29.35 6.08
C GLN A 93 -18.00 -29.43 7.17
N TRP A 94 -17.94 -28.43 8.03
CA TRP A 94 -17.15 -28.46 9.27
C TRP A 94 -17.93 -29.26 10.32
N ASP A 95 -17.38 -30.41 10.73
CA ASP A 95 -17.99 -31.27 11.75
C ASP A 95 -17.52 -30.82 13.15
N PHE A 96 -18.29 -29.93 13.78
CA PHE A 96 -18.10 -29.56 15.19
C PHE A 96 -18.90 -30.52 16.08
N GLY A 97 -18.18 -31.28 16.90
CA GLY A 97 -18.74 -32.32 17.78
C GLY A 97 -19.78 -31.76 18.77
N GLY A 98 -21.05 -32.04 18.48
CA GLY A 98 -22.17 -31.81 19.39
C GLY A 98 -22.37 -32.97 20.36
N PHE A 99 -22.41 -32.65 21.65
CA PHE A 99 -22.97 -33.50 22.70
C PHE A 99 -24.46 -33.72 22.45
N ASP A 100 -24.92 -34.97 22.52
CA ASP A 100 -26.31 -35.24 22.91
C ASP A 100 -26.44 -36.53 23.72
N SER A 101 -27.58 -36.61 24.38
CA SER A 101 -27.82 -37.16 25.69
C SER A 101 -28.64 -38.46 25.63
N ALA A 102 -28.38 -39.30 26.64
CA ALA A 102 -29.28 -40.34 27.19
C ALA A 102 -29.46 -41.71 26.49
N ARG A 103 -29.11 -42.73 27.30
CA ARG A 103 -29.62 -44.13 27.37
C ARG A 103 -29.17 -45.12 26.27
N ASN A 104 -28.33 -46.10 26.63
CA ASN A 104 -28.77 -47.41 27.15
C ASN A 104 -27.60 -48.27 27.68
N ARG A 105 -27.99 -49.29 28.43
CA ARG A 105 -27.22 -50.19 29.30
C ARG A 105 -26.28 -51.19 28.61
N ASP A 106 -25.16 -51.43 29.31
CA ASP A 106 -24.56 -52.75 29.64
C ASP A 106 -23.97 -53.62 28.52
N ARG A 107 -22.63 -53.73 28.48
CA ARG A 107 -21.88 -55.00 28.39
C ARG A 107 -20.36 -54.80 28.49
N THR A 108 -19.73 -55.79 29.11
CA THR A 108 -18.38 -55.89 29.69
C THR A 108 -17.28 -56.46 28.78
N ALA A 109 -16.03 -56.16 29.14
CA ALA A 109 -14.73 -56.82 28.83
C ALA A 109 -14.15 -56.60 27.41
N ASP A 110 -12.84 -56.39 27.15
CA ASP A 110 -11.60 -56.64 27.90
C ASP A 110 -10.43 -55.80 27.29
N ARG A 111 -9.38 -55.46 28.07
CA ARG A 111 -8.17 -54.65 27.70
C ARG A 111 -7.05 -55.54 27.09
N PRO A 112 -6.01 -55.02 26.37
CA PRO A 112 -4.85 -54.24 26.90
C PRO A 112 -4.38 -53.07 25.98
N ALA A 113 -4.12 -51.85 26.45
CA ALA A 113 -2.93 -51.33 27.15
C ALA A 113 -1.62 -51.25 26.34
N GLY A 114 -1.41 -50.09 25.70
CA GLY A 114 -0.15 -49.47 25.29
C GLY A 114 -0.52 -48.07 24.76
N GLY A 115 0.00 -46.92 25.16
CA GLY A 115 1.22 -46.52 25.83
C GLY A 115 1.57 -45.16 25.22
N ILE A 116 0.91 -44.09 25.67
CA ILE A 116 1.12 -42.72 25.15
C ILE A 116 2.13 -42.01 26.07
N LEU A 117 3.18 -41.50 25.44
CA LEU A 117 4.25 -40.70 26.03
C LEU A 117 3.76 -39.24 26.20
N LEU A 118 3.56 -38.81 27.44
CA LEU A 118 3.34 -37.41 27.83
C LEU A 118 4.71 -36.79 28.17
N VAL A 119 5.09 -35.73 27.47
CA VAL A 119 6.24 -34.88 27.84
C VAL A 119 5.74 -33.77 28.78
N GLN A 120 6.38 -33.68 29.94
CA GLN A 120 6.06 -32.80 31.06
C GLN A 120 6.53 -31.36 30.82
N THR A 121 5.73 -30.40 31.28
CA THR A 121 6.13 -29.01 31.58
C THR A 121 6.81 -28.93 32.96
N PRO A 122 7.77 -28.02 33.19
CA PRO A 122 8.38 -27.87 34.51
C PRO A 122 7.55 -26.97 35.44
N ALA A 123 7.36 -27.45 36.67
CA ALA A 123 6.71 -26.78 37.79
C ALA A 123 7.67 -25.82 38.54
N LEU A 124 7.10 -24.73 39.08
CA LEU A 124 7.74 -23.77 39.99
C LEU A 124 7.91 -24.38 41.41
N PRO A 125 8.92 -23.96 42.20
CA PRO A 125 9.16 -24.53 43.53
C PRO A 125 8.32 -23.90 44.66
N ASP A 126 7.86 -24.75 45.57
CA ASP A 126 7.16 -24.45 46.82
C ASP A 126 8.06 -23.84 47.91
N VAL A 127 7.48 -22.95 48.72
CA VAL A 127 8.07 -22.37 49.94
C VAL A 127 7.48 -23.07 51.18
N PRO A 128 8.29 -23.46 52.19
CA PRO A 128 7.79 -24.23 53.33
C PRO A 128 7.18 -23.37 54.44
N ALA A 129 6.14 -23.90 55.08
CA ALA A 129 5.54 -23.38 56.31
C ALA A 129 6.16 -24.00 57.57
N GLY A 130 6.31 -23.22 58.65
CA GLY A 130 6.81 -23.65 59.95
C GLY A 130 6.45 -22.72 61.12
N PHE A 131 5.27 -22.96 61.71
CA PHE A 131 4.86 -22.98 63.13
C PHE A 131 5.34 -21.97 64.23
N ALA A 132 4.32 -21.43 64.92
CA ALA A 132 4.05 -21.41 66.38
C ALA A 132 4.38 -20.19 67.27
N ASP A 133 3.27 -19.55 67.72
CA ASP A 133 2.85 -19.06 69.05
C ASP A 133 3.87 -18.52 70.09
N GLY A 134 3.53 -17.35 70.67
CA GLY A 134 4.03 -16.90 71.97
C GLY A 134 3.66 -15.45 72.32
N ASP A 135 2.91 -15.27 73.41
CA ASP A 135 2.55 -13.99 74.03
C ASP A 135 3.75 -13.21 74.59
N GLY A 136 3.54 -11.93 74.96
CA GLY A 136 4.43 -11.22 75.87
C GLY A 136 4.48 -9.69 75.67
N SER A 137 4.14 -8.96 76.72
CA SER A 137 3.90 -7.52 76.82
C SER A 137 5.14 -6.59 76.86
N ASP A 138 4.83 -5.30 76.71
CA ASP A 138 5.52 -4.09 77.20
C ASP A 138 6.63 -3.42 76.36
N GLY A 139 6.43 -2.12 76.08
CA GLY A 139 7.55 -1.16 75.91
C GLY A 139 7.47 -0.13 74.77
N ALA A 140 6.66 0.91 74.96
CA ALA A 140 6.91 2.34 74.69
C ALA A 140 7.58 2.88 73.38
N ASP A 141 6.90 3.91 72.85
CA ASP A 141 7.40 5.14 72.21
C ASP A 141 7.53 5.30 70.67
N ASN A 142 6.46 5.87 70.12
CA ASN A 142 6.37 6.98 69.15
C ASN A 142 7.44 7.15 68.05
N ALA A 143 7.05 6.90 66.78
CA ALA A 143 7.20 7.86 65.68
C ALA A 143 6.38 7.45 64.43
N GLY A 144 5.41 8.30 64.04
CA GLY A 144 5.08 8.59 62.63
C GLY A 144 4.30 7.56 61.81
N ALA A 145 2.96 7.57 61.93
CA ALA A 145 2.08 6.98 60.93
C ALA A 145 2.18 7.73 59.59
N GLY A 146 2.43 6.99 58.51
CA GLY A 146 2.34 7.47 57.13
C GLY A 146 0.89 7.77 56.73
N LYS A 147 0.72 8.81 55.92
CA LYS A 147 -0.57 9.38 55.49
C LYS A 147 -1.36 8.41 54.59
N SER A 148 -2.67 8.35 54.84
CA SER A 148 -3.67 7.74 53.94
C SER A 148 -3.92 8.63 52.71
N ALA A 149 -4.47 8.04 51.64
CA ALA A 149 -4.67 8.61 50.30
C ALA A 149 -5.62 9.83 50.20
N SER A 150 -5.90 10.52 51.30
CA SER A 150 -6.69 11.76 51.36
C SER A 150 -5.84 13.03 51.49
N ASP A 151 -4.51 12.93 51.40
CA ASP A 151 -3.57 14.06 51.55
C ASP A 151 -2.93 14.55 50.23
N ALA A 152 -3.36 14.03 49.08
CA ALA A 152 -3.00 14.60 47.79
C ALA A 152 -3.92 15.78 47.48
N GLY A 153 -3.35 16.98 47.31
CA GLY A 153 -4.07 18.18 46.90
C GLY A 153 -4.78 18.03 45.54
N PRO A 154 -5.58 19.03 45.13
CA PRO A 154 -6.43 18.91 43.94
C PRO A 154 -5.57 18.60 42.71
N VAL A 155 -5.89 17.47 42.06
CA VAL A 155 -5.31 17.07 40.78
C VAL A 155 -5.73 18.10 39.74
N GLU A 156 -4.75 18.77 39.14
CA GLU A 156 -4.96 19.66 38.01
C GLU A 156 -5.42 18.83 36.81
N VAL A 157 -6.69 18.98 36.44
CA VAL A 157 -7.26 18.37 35.24
C VAL A 157 -6.65 19.09 34.04
N ILE A 158 -5.67 18.44 33.40
CA ILE A 158 -5.21 18.86 32.07
C ILE A 158 -6.38 18.58 31.11
N PRO A 159 -6.97 19.60 30.48
CA PRO A 159 -8.03 19.37 29.51
C PRO A 159 -7.47 18.56 28.33
N THR A 160 -8.14 17.46 28.00
CA THR A 160 -7.88 16.68 26.78
C THR A 160 -7.93 17.64 25.59
N PRO A 161 -6.91 17.64 24.71
CA PRO A 161 -6.96 18.43 23.49
C PRO A 161 -8.25 18.09 22.72
N PRO A 162 -8.96 19.07 22.14
CA PRO A 162 -10.08 18.77 21.28
C PRO A 162 -9.62 17.84 20.15
N ALA A 163 -10.48 16.87 19.79
CA ALA A 163 -10.24 16.02 18.64
C ALA A 163 -9.84 16.89 17.45
N ARG A 164 -8.73 16.52 16.78
CA ARG A 164 -8.37 17.16 15.52
C ARG A 164 -9.58 17.02 14.58
N PRO A 165 -10.00 18.09 13.87
CA PRO A 165 -11.01 17.94 12.86
C PRO A 165 -10.54 16.86 11.88
N GLU A 166 -11.44 15.94 11.55
CA GLU A 166 -11.23 14.96 10.48
C GLU A 166 -10.67 15.69 9.27
N VAL A 167 -9.55 15.17 8.75
CA VAL A 167 -9.11 15.54 7.40
C VAL A 167 -10.25 15.10 6.51
N LYS A 168 -11.08 16.04 6.06
CA LYS A 168 -12.08 15.76 5.04
C LYS A 168 -11.30 15.24 3.83
N ALA A 169 -11.52 13.98 3.47
CA ALA A 169 -11.17 13.51 2.15
C ALA A 169 -11.82 14.48 1.16
N GLU A 170 -11.00 15.22 0.42
CA GLU A 170 -11.51 16.04 -0.66
C GLU A 170 -12.05 15.08 -1.71
N VAL A 171 -13.36 15.14 -1.95
CA VAL A 171 -14.00 14.38 -3.04
C VAL A 171 -13.38 14.89 -4.33
N ILE A 172 -12.40 14.15 -4.86
CA ILE A 172 -11.76 14.45 -6.13
C ILE A 172 -12.83 14.27 -7.22
N PRO A 173 -13.19 15.32 -7.99
CA PRO A 173 -14.15 15.17 -9.08
C PRO A 173 -13.55 14.27 -10.17
N THR A 174 -14.23 13.17 -10.48
CA THR A 174 -13.85 12.24 -11.55
C THR A 174 -13.97 12.91 -12.93
N PRO A 175 -12.92 12.95 -13.75
CA PRO A 175 -13.05 13.26 -15.18
C PRO A 175 -13.74 12.07 -15.90
N GLN A 176 -14.67 12.36 -16.79
CA GLN A 176 -15.36 11.34 -17.60
C GLN A 176 -14.35 10.52 -18.41
N GLY A 177 -14.26 9.22 -18.12
CA GLY A 177 -13.44 8.28 -18.87
C GLY A 177 -13.86 8.18 -20.34
N ILE A 178 -12.90 8.26 -21.25
CA ILE A 178 -13.11 8.06 -22.68
C ILE A 178 -13.26 6.57 -22.95
N ARG A 179 -14.38 6.19 -23.58
CA ARG A 179 -14.69 4.83 -24.07
C ARG A 179 -13.57 4.28 -24.97
N GLU A 180 -13.00 3.14 -24.60
CA GLU A 180 -12.30 2.27 -25.57
C GLU A 180 -13.33 1.50 -26.40
N GLY A 181 -13.34 1.78 -27.71
CA GLY A 181 -14.09 1.01 -28.69
C GLY A 181 -13.35 -0.29 -29.02
N SER A 182 -14.00 -1.43 -28.80
CA SER A 182 -13.72 -2.63 -29.57
C SER A 182 -15.00 -3.18 -30.18
N GLU A 183 -15.06 -3.13 -31.50
CA GLU A 183 -16.04 -3.84 -32.30
C GLU A 183 -15.89 -5.35 -32.04
N ARG A 184 -16.91 -5.98 -31.45
CA ARG A 184 -17.02 -7.44 -31.45
C ARG A 184 -17.54 -7.86 -32.82
N ASN A 185 -16.78 -8.71 -33.49
CA ASN A 185 -17.27 -9.47 -34.64
C ASN A 185 -18.26 -10.54 -34.14
N ASP A 186 -19.55 -10.30 -34.36
CA ASP A 186 -20.62 -11.26 -34.06
C ASP A 186 -20.63 -12.42 -35.06
N ASP A 187 -20.51 -13.66 -34.55
CA ASP A 187 -20.75 -14.90 -35.27
C ASP A 187 -22.28 -15.13 -35.39
N PRO A 188 -22.87 -15.33 -36.59
CA PRO A 188 -24.32 -15.36 -36.80
C PRO A 188 -25.07 -16.61 -36.30
N ASN A 189 -24.47 -17.49 -35.48
CA ASN A 189 -25.06 -18.81 -35.17
C ASN A 189 -25.44 -19.08 -33.71
N SER A 190 -25.64 -18.06 -32.88
CA SER A 190 -26.29 -18.23 -31.57
C SER A 190 -27.57 -17.40 -31.47
N ALA A 191 -28.70 -18.04 -31.80
CA ALA A 191 -30.06 -17.50 -31.66
C ALA A 191 -30.67 -17.84 -30.27
N PRO A 192 -31.73 -17.11 -29.83
CA PRO A 192 -31.96 -16.73 -28.44
C PRO A 192 -33.15 -17.43 -27.75
N VAL A 193 -33.23 -17.37 -26.41
CA VAL A 193 -34.44 -17.64 -25.61
C VAL A 193 -34.40 -16.72 -24.37
N ALA A 194 -35.07 -15.57 -24.32
CA ALA A 194 -36.51 -15.29 -24.14
C ALA A 194 -36.96 -15.21 -22.66
N ARG A 195 -37.46 -14.02 -22.30
CA ARG A 195 -38.12 -13.60 -21.04
C ARG A 195 -39.59 -14.00 -21.00
N ILE A 196 -40.13 -14.36 -19.82
CA ILE A 196 -41.56 -14.34 -19.40
C ILE A 196 -41.56 -14.16 -17.86
N ALA A 197 -42.30 -13.26 -17.18
CA ALA A 197 -43.78 -13.16 -16.99
C ALA A 197 -44.21 -11.70 -16.65
N ALA A 198 -45.25 -11.08 -17.23
CA ALA A 198 -46.73 -11.19 -17.05
C ALA A 198 -47.22 -10.78 -15.63
N GLU A 199 -47.71 -9.55 -15.42
CA GLU A 199 -49.09 -8.99 -15.57
C GLU A 199 -50.11 -9.36 -14.46
N ILE A 200 -50.63 -8.34 -13.74
CA ILE A 200 -52.00 -8.29 -13.17
C ILE A 200 -52.58 -6.88 -13.34
N GLU A 201 -53.84 -6.83 -13.77
CA GLU A 201 -54.66 -5.72 -14.25
C GLU A 201 -55.27 -4.78 -13.18
N GLY A 202 -55.67 -3.56 -13.60
CA GLY A 202 -57.05 -3.09 -13.40
C GLY A 202 -57.30 -1.67 -12.84
N SER A 203 -57.79 -0.77 -13.71
CA SER A 203 -59.05 0.00 -13.58
C SER A 203 -59.03 1.54 -13.79
N GLN A 204 -59.57 1.95 -14.95
CA GLN A 204 -60.56 3.01 -15.26
C GLN A 204 -60.32 4.54 -15.19
N ASN A 205 -60.73 5.17 -16.32
CA ASN A 205 -61.36 6.49 -16.54
C ASN A 205 -60.55 7.76 -16.21
N SER A 206 -60.59 8.88 -16.95
CA SER A 206 -61.59 9.41 -17.89
C SER A 206 -60.99 10.45 -18.86
N GLN A 207 -61.81 10.78 -19.86
CA GLN A 207 -61.69 11.70 -20.99
C GLN A 207 -61.38 13.17 -20.62
N THR A 208 -60.71 13.91 -21.52
CA THR A 208 -61.33 14.97 -22.35
C THR A 208 -60.32 15.62 -23.33
N GLN A 209 -60.81 15.99 -24.50
CA GLN A 209 -60.10 16.57 -25.66
C GLN A 209 -60.77 17.94 -26.02
N PRO A 210 -60.38 18.67 -27.09
CA PRO A 210 -59.70 19.99 -27.11
C PRO A 210 -60.64 21.15 -27.58
N PRO A 211 -60.20 22.33 -28.12
CA PRO A 211 -59.77 22.41 -29.54
C PRO A 211 -58.82 23.56 -29.99
N ASN A 212 -58.30 23.38 -31.22
CA ASN A 212 -57.72 24.28 -32.22
C ASN A 212 -58.00 25.80 -32.17
N ALA A 213 -57.01 26.62 -32.56
CA ALA A 213 -57.13 27.69 -33.57
C ALA A 213 -55.76 28.19 -34.08
N ALA A 214 -55.71 28.49 -35.37
CA ALA A 214 -54.56 28.95 -36.16
C ALA A 214 -54.27 30.46 -36.02
N MET A 215 -53.01 30.88 -36.28
CA MET A 215 -52.70 32.07 -37.11
C MET A 215 -51.18 32.26 -37.29
N GLU A 216 -50.78 32.50 -38.54
CA GLU A 216 -49.49 33.07 -38.94
C GLU A 216 -49.43 34.58 -38.65
N SER A 217 -48.24 35.07 -38.24
CA SER A 217 -47.47 36.15 -38.91
C SER A 217 -46.81 37.19 -37.99
N VAL A 218 -45.61 37.59 -38.46
CA VAL A 218 -44.85 38.84 -38.27
C VAL A 218 -43.89 38.96 -37.08
N ALA A 219 -42.64 39.21 -37.46
CA ALA A 219 -41.45 39.43 -36.65
C ALA A 219 -41.47 40.73 -35.82
N GLY A 220 -40.88 40.65 -34.64
CA GLY A 220 -40.43 41.77 -33.81
C GLY A 220 -39.41 41.26 -32.80
N LYS A 221 -38.18 41.77 -32.87
CA LYS A 221 -37.02 41.41 -32.03
C LYS A 221 -37.24 41.82 -30.58
N GLU A 222 -36.98 40.91 -29.65
CA GLU A 222 -36.37 41.19 -28.35
C GLU A 222 -35.52 39.98 -27.94
N GLU A 223 -34.25 40.26 -27.66
CA GLU A 223 -33.14 39.32 -27.52
C GLU A 223 -32.52 39.56 -26.14
N ILE A 224 -32.80 38.69 -25.15
CA ILE A 224 -31.98 38.56 -23.92
C ILE A 224 -31.97 37.10 -23.42
N ALA A 225 -30.75 36.54 -23.41
CA ALA A 225 -30.15 35.49 -22.55
C ALA A 225 -30.66 34.04 -22.64
N ALA A 226 -30.19 33.31 -23.66
CA ALA A 226 -29.95 31.88 -23.56
C ALA A 226 -28.66 31.63 -22.76
N ARG A 227 -28.74 30.69 -21.80
CA ARG A 227 -27.60 30.14 -21.04
C ARG A 227 -26.59 29.51 -22.01
N PRO A 228 -25.27 29.64 -21.77
CA PRO A 228 -24.25 29.12 -22.67
C PRO A 228 -24.39 27.60 -22.80
N ALA A 229 -24.38 27.12 -24.04
CA ALA A 229 -24.18 25.71 -24.34
C ALA A 229 -22.84 25.27 -23.73
N LEU A 230 -22.86 24.14 -23.03
CA LEU A 230 -21.66 23.50 -22.50
C LEU A 230 -20.68 23.30 -23.66
N ILE A 231 -19.51 23.91 -23.54
CA ILE A 231 -18.38 23.72 -24.44
C ILE A 231 -17.95 22.26 -24.29
N ASP A 232 -18.00 21.53 -25.40
CA ASP A 232 -17.40 20.21 -25.54
C ASP A 232 -15.87 20.36 -25.35
N PRO A 233 -15.25 19.76 -24.32
CA PRO A 233 -13.82 19.87 -24.07
C PRO A 233 -12.96 19.21 -25.17
N ALA A 234 -13.57 18.54 -26.16
CA ALA A 234 -12.87 18.01 -27.33
C ALA A 234 -12.60 19.06 -28.43
N THR A 235 -13.06 20.31 -28.29
CA THR A 235 -12.95 21.30 -29.38
C THR A 235 -12.49 22.69 -28.91
N GLU A 236 -11.27 22.80 -28.36
CA GLU A 236 -10.31 23.91 -28.62
C GLU A 236 -9.08 23.82 -27.71
N ILE A 237 -8.15 22.91 -28.02
CA ILE A 237 -6.71 23.18 -27.97
C ILE A 237 -6.13 22.39 -29.16
N GLY A 238 -5.40 23.05 -30.04
CA GLY A 238 -5.00 22.55 -31.37
C GLY A 238 -4.58 21.08 -31.41
N LEU A 239 -5.50 20.22 -31.86
CA LEU A 239 -5.24 18.84 -32.26
C LEU A 239 -4.44 18.85 -33.56
N VAL A 240 -3.13 19.01 -33.42
CA VAL A 240 -2.16 18.60 -34.43
C VAL A 240 -1.87 17.12 -34.19
N GLY A 241 -2.73 16.27 -34.76
CA GLY A 241 -2.52 14.85 -35.09
C GLY A 241 -2.00 13.90 -34.01
N ALA A 242 -2.88 13.08 -33.43
CA ALA A 242 -2.50 11.85 -32.75
C ALA A 242 -3.31 10.67 -33.31
N ALA A 243 -2.88 10.19 -34.48
CA ALA A 243 -3.44 9.01 -35.15
C ALA A 243 -2.67 7.71 -34.81
N ASP A 244 -1.70 7.74 -33.89
CA ASP A 244 -0.85 6.59 -33.61
C ASP A 244 -1.10 6.09 -32.18
N GLY A 245 -1.70 4.91 -32.06
CA GLY A 245 -1.87 4.19 -30.79
C GLY A 245 -0.53 3.86 -30.10
N PRO A 246 -0.53 3.01 -29.06
CA PRO A 246 0.71 2.65 -28.37
C PRO A 246 1.70 1.98 -29.35
N GLU A 247 2.96 2.44 -29.33
CA GLU A 247 4.05 1.85 -30.11
C GLU A 247 4.32 0.41 -29.62
N ASP A 248 4.36 -0.55 -30.55
CA ASP A 248 4.63 -1.95 -30.23
C ASP A 248 6.14 -2.24 -30.25
N PHE A 249 6.75 -2.30 -29.06
CA PHE A 249 8.19 -2.53 -28.89
C PHE A 249 8.67 -3.85 -29.53
N ARG A 250 7.78 -4.83 -29.72
CA ARG A 250 8.10 -6.14 -30.33
C ARG A 250 8.47 -6.01 -31.81
N LYS A 251 8.12 -4.89 -32.45
CA LYS A 251 8.45 -4.56 -33.85
C LYS A 251 9.74 -3.75 -33.98
N TRP A 252 10.39 -3.41 -32.87
CA TRP A 252 11.62 -2.64 -32.89
C TRP A 252 12.80 -3.49 -33.38
N GLN A 253 13.72 -2.86 -34.11
CA GLN A 253 15.08 -3.38 -34.22
C GLN A 253 15.73 -3.36 -32.84
N THR A 254 16.69 -4.24 -32.56
CA THR A 254 17.38 -4.25 -31.27
C THR A 254 17.98 -2.87 -30.98
N PRO A 255 17.61 -2.19 -29.89
CA PRO A 255 18.16 -0.88 -29.54
C PRO A 255 19.61 -0.98 -29.06
N ASP A 256 20.37 0.10 -29.23
CA ASP A 256 21.76 0.19 -28.74
C ASP A 256 21.82 0.36 -27.22
N ALA A 257 20.78 0.98 -26.64
CA ALA A 257 20.52 1.09 -25.21
C ALA A 257 19.01 1.22 -24.98
N VAL A 258 18.51 0.71 -23.86
CA VAL A 258 17.09 0.83 -23.50
C VAL A 258 16.95 1.33 -22.08
N LEU A 259 16.32 2.49 -21.88
CA LEU A 259 15.87 2.86 -20.55
C LEU A 259 14.63 2.03 -20.21
N PHE A 260 14.69 1.31 -19.10
CA PHE A 260 13.55 0.61 -18.51
C PHE A 260 13.05 1.48 -17.37
N VAL A 261 12.00 2.24 -17.62
CA VAL A 261 11.55 3.35 -16.77
C VAL A 261 10.35 2.93 -15.95
N THR A 262 10.45 3.09 -14.63
CA THR A 262 9.35 2.93 -13.68
C THR A 262 9.29 4.16 -12.75
N GLY A 263 8.28 4.22 -11.90
CA GLY A 263 8.13 5.26 -10.90
C GLY A 263 6.80 5.15 -10.18
N ASP A 264 6.68 5.89 -9.09
CA ASP A 264 5.49 5.98 -8.24
C ASP A 264 4.92 4.60 -7.89
N GLN A 265 5.74 3.72 -7.34
CA GLN A 265 5.27 2.40 -6.92
C GLN A 265 4.24 2.51 -5.79
N HIS A 266 4.34 3.55 -4.96
CA HIS A 266 3.35 3.94 -3.97
C HIS A 266 2.97 2.78 -3.01
N GLY A 267 3.94 1.93 -2.65
CA GLY A 267 3.75 0.78 -1.75
C GLY A 267 3.16 -0.49 -2.39
N TYR A 268 2.86 -0.49 -3.68
CA TYR A 268 2.32 -1.65 -4.42
C TYR A 268 3.44 -2.59 -4.88
N ILE A 269 3.95 -3.37 -3.93
CA ILE A 269 4.93 -4.44 -4.22
C ILE A 269 4.27 -5.56 -5.04
N GLU A 270 2.98 -5.81 -4.81
CA GLU A 270 2.13 -6.68 -5.62
C GLU A 270 0.78 -6.01 -5.91
N PRO A 271 0.09 -6.38 -7.00
CA PRO A 271 -1.32 -6.04 -7.16
C PRO A 271 -2.15 -6.71 -6.05
N CYS A 272 -3.16 -6.00 -5.52
CA CYS A 272 -4.02 -6.38 -4.38
C CYS A 272 -4.61 -7.80 -4.51
N GLY A 273 -4.91 -8.23 -5.74
CA GLY A 273 -5.67 -9.44 -6.06
C GLY A 273 -7.19 -9.28 -5.91
N CYS A 274 -7.62 -8.14 -5.36
CA CYS A 274 -8.99 -7.85 -4.92
C CYS A 274 -10.05 -7.91 -6.03
N THR A 275 -9.67 -7.64 -7.29
CA THR A 275 -10.52 -7.80 -8.47
C THR A 275 -10.15 -8.97 -9.37
N GLY A 276 -9.36 -9.92 -8.88
CA GLY A 276 -8.75 -10.97 -9.71
C GLY A 276 -7.46 -10.47 -10.36
N LEU A 277 -6.46 -11.34 -10.43
CA LEU A 277 -5.13 -11.04 -10.92
C LEU A 277 -5.11 -10.80 -12.42
N ASP A 278 -6.03 -11.40 -13.18
CA ASP A 278 -6.20 -11.19 -14.61
C ASP A 278 -6.63 -9.76 -14.95
N ARG A 279 -7.36 -9.11 -14.04
CA ARG A 279 -7.84 -7.73 -14.20
C ARG A 279 -6.93 -6.67 -13.59
N GLN A 280 -5.86 -7.08 -12.90
CA GLN A 280 -4.92 -6.14 -12.26
C GLN A 280 -3.59 -6.04 -13.01
N LYS A 281 -2.88 -4.92 -12.81
CA LYS A 281 -1.58 -4.63 -13.42
C LYS A 281 -0.51 -4.43 -12.33
N GLY A 282 0.76 -4.53 -12.70
CA GLY A 282 1.88 -4.11 -11.86
C GLY A 282 2.45 -5.19 -10.95
N GLY A 283 3.09 -4.75 -9.87
CA GLY A 283 3.84 -5.59 -8.95
C GLY A 283 5.25 -5.95 -9.43
N VAL A 284 6.15 -6.08 -8.46
CA VAL A 284 7.57 -6.35 -8.74
C VAL A 284 7.78 -7.73 -9.37
N ALA A 285 6.89 -8.69 -9.11
CA ALA A 285 6.96 -10.02 -9.69
C ALA A 285 6.80 -10.05 -11.21
N ARG A 286 5.80 -9.35 -11.74
CA ARG A 286 5.58 -9.21 -13.18
C ARG A 286 6.67 -8.36 -13.83
N ARG A 287 7.07 -7.29 -13.14
CA ARG A 287 8.19 -6.42 -13.56
C ARG A 287 9.49 -7.21 -13.72
N PHE A 288 9.80 -8.11 -12.77
CA PHE A 288 10.99 -8.95 -12.81
C PHE A 288 10.96 -9.95 -13.98
N THR A 289 9.80 -10.55 -14.25
CA THR A 289 9.63 -11.42 -15.41
C THR A 289 9.84 -10.63 -16.70
N PHE A 290 9.21 -9.47 -16.84
CA PHE A 290 9.33 -8.65 -18.04
C PHE A 290 10.76 -8.18 -18.31
N ILE A 291 11.45 -7.65 -17.29
CA ILE A 291 12.84 -7.20 -17.44
C ILE A 291 13.78 -8.35 -17.82
N ASN A 292 13.53 -9.57 -17.34
CA ASN A 292 14.32 -10.74 -17.72
C ASN A 292 14.03 -11.22 -19.13
N GLN A 293 12.78 -11.19 -19.59
CA GLN A 293 12.45 -11.49 -21.00
C GLN A 293 13.20 -10.55 -21.95
N LEU A 294 13.26 -9.25 -21.64
CA LEU A 294 14.03 -8.31 -22.44
C LEU A 294 15.55 -8.59 -22.40
N ARG A 295 16.09 -9.01 -21.26
CA ARG A 295 17.50 -9.44 -21.15
C ARG A 295 17.78 -10.70 -21.96
N GLU A 296 16.86 -11.66 -21.98
CA GLU A 296 16.96 -12.88 -22.78
C GLU A 296 16.91 -12.59 -24.28
N MET A 297 16.19 -11.54 -24.69
CA MET A 297 16.25 -10.98 -26.04
C MET A 297 17.58 -10.28 -26.36
N GLY A 298 18.51 -10.19 -25.40
CA GLY A 298 19.81 -9.55 -25.54
C GLY A 298 19.77 -8.02 -25.49
N TRP A 299 18.68 -7.44 -24.95
CA TRP A 299 18.55 -5.99 -24.93
C TRP A 299 19.47 -5.34 -23.86
N PRO A 300 20.21 -4.29 -24.20
CA PRO A 300 21.09 -3.58 -23.28
C PRO A 300 20.31 -2.59 -22.39
N LEU A 301 19.70 -3.14 -21.33
CA LEU A 301 18.83 -2.40 -20.42
C LEU A 301 19.60 -1.51 -19.43
N VAL A 302 19.07 -0.31 -19.20
CA VAL A 302 19.45 0.65 -18.16
C VAL A 302 18.18 0.97 -17.35
N PRO A 303 17.88 0.19 -16.29
CA PRO A 303 16.65 0.39 -15.53
C PRO A 303 16.76 1.59 -14.59
N ILE A 304 15.74 2.44 -14.59
CA ILE A 304 15.65 3.65 -13.78
C ILE A 304 14.27 3.78 -13.16
N ASP A 305 14.20 4.37 -11.98
CA ASP A 305 12.94 4.58 -11.27
C ASP A 305 12.82 6.03 -10.78
N ALA A 306 11.63 6.63 -10.92
CA ALA A 306 11.40 8.02 -10.54
C ALA A 306 11.19 8.26 -9.04
N GLY A 307 11.08 7.21 -8.21
CA GLY A 307 10.91 7.31 -6.76
C GLY A 307 9.48 7.04 -6.30
N ASN A 308 9.22 7.33 -5.02
CA ASN A 308 7.97 7.11 -4.30
C ASN A 308 7.65 5.61 -4.17
N GLN A 309 8.53 4.87 -3.50
CA GLN A 309 8.42 3.42 -3.35
C GLN A 309 7.33 3.01 -2.37
N ILE A 310 7.01 3.89 -1.41
CA ILE A 310 6.02 3.68 -0.34
C ILE A 310 4.92 4.74 -0.40
N ARG A 311 3.87 4.57 0.43
CA ARG A 311 2.76 5.53 0.57
C ARG A 311 2.42 5.90 2.01
N ARG A 312 3.08 5.28 3.00
CA ARG A 312 2.72 5.34 4.43
C ARG A 312 3.93 5.66 5.29
N ILE A 313 3.67 5.78 6.58
CA ILE A 313 4.66 5.90 7.64
C ILE A 313 4.66 4.68 8.54
N GLY A 314 5.66 4.61 9.41
CA GLY A 314 5.79 3.56 10.43
C GLY A 314 6.51 2.32 9.94
N GLN A 315 6.53 1.30 10.79
CA GLN A 315 7.39 0.13 10.60
C GLN A 315 7.06 -0.66 9.33
N GLN A 316 5.78 -0.81 9.00
CA GLN A 316 5.37 -1.48 7.77
C GLN A 316 5.90 -0.75 6.52
N ALA A 317 5.86 0.59 6.51
CA ALA A 317 6.37 1.38 5.40
C ALA A 317 7.89 1.23 5.26
N ALA A 318 8.64 1.25 6.38
CA ALA A 318 10.08 1.00 6.37
C ALA A 318 10.42 -0.39 5.79
N ILE A 319 9.68 -1.43 6.18
CA ILE A 319 9.81 -2.78 5.62
C ILE A 319 9.49 -2.77 4.12
N LYS A 320 8.41 -2.13 3.69
CA LYS A 320 8.07 -2.05 2.25
C LYS A 320 9.15 -1.32 1.45
N PHE A 321 9.77 -0.28 2.00
CA PHE A 321 10.90 0.42 1.38
C PHE A 321 12.12 -0.50 1.25
N GLU A 322 12.47 -1.26 2.30
CA GLU A 322 13.52 -2.29 2.27
C GLU A 322 13.25 -3.32 1.15
N LYS A 323 12.05 -3.89 1.10
CA LYS A 323 11.69 -4.93 0.13
C LYS A 323 11.68 -4.38 -1.29
N SER A 324 11.17 -3.18 -1.49
CA SER A 324 11.20 -2.49 -2.79
C SER A 324 12.64 -2.26 -3.25
N SER A 325 13.49 -1.72 -2.36
CA SER A 325 14.92 -1.51 -2.63
C SER A 325 15.65 -2.83 -2.97
N SER A 326 15.31 -3.91 -2.27
CA SER A 326 15.85 -5.25 -2.53
C SER A 326 15.43 -5.79 -3.90
N ALA A 327 14.15 -5.61 -4.27
CA ALA A 327 13.64 -5.99 -5.59
C ALA A 327 14.35 -5.20 -6.71
N LEU A 328 14.48 -3.89 -6.57
CA LEU A 328 15.16 -3.02 -7.53
C LEU A 328 16.65 -3.37 -7.66
N THR A 329 17.31 -3.70 -6.54
CA THR A 329 18.70 -4.18 -6.52
C THR A 329 18.83 -5.50 -7.29
N GLN A 330 17.93 -6.46 -7.08
CA GLN A 330 17.94 -7.72 -7.81
C GLN A 330 17.65 -7.52 -9.31
N MET A 331 16.81 -6.54 -9.63
CA MET A 331 16.56 -6.07 -11.00
C MET A 331 17.69 -5.19 -11.57
N LYS A 332 18.77 -4.94 -10.83
CA LYS A 332 19.94 -4.17 -11.26
C LYS A 332 19.60 -2.76 -11.77
N TYR A 333 18.68 -2.08 -11.07
CA TYR A 333 18.40 -0.68 -11.32
C TYR A 333 19.67 0.16 -11.17
N GLN A 334 19.79 1.16 -12.04
CA GLN A 334 20.98 1.99 -12.14
C GLN A 334 20.81 3.34 -11.45
N ALA A 335 19.60 3.90 -11.46
CA ALA A 335 19.27 5.17 -10.84
C ALA A 335 17.83 5.14 -10.33
N VAL A 336 17.64 5.44 -9.04
CA VAL A 336 16.33 5.49 -8.37
C VAL A 336 16.21 6.85 -7.68
N GLY A 337 15.13 7.57 -7.95
CA GLY A 337 14.78 8.81 -7.29
C GLY A 337 14.10 8.60 -5.93
N PHE A 338 13.73 9.71 -5.29
CA PHE A 338 12.90 9.72 -4.09
C PHE A 338 11.61 10.47 -4.37
N GLY A 339 10.51 9.98 -3.80
CA GLY A 339 9.23 10.67 -3.76
C GLY A 339 8.94 11.27 -2.39
N PRO A 340 7.86 12.05 -2.25
CA PRO A 340 7.46 12.68 -1.00
C PRO A 340 7.18 11.64 0.10
N ASP A 341 6.61 10.48 -0.24
CA ASP A 341 6.28 9.45 0.75
C ASP A 341 7.53 8.76 1.29
N ASP A 342 8.55 8.57 0.46
CA ASP A 342 9.84 8.01 0.89
C ASP A 342 10.47 8.89 1.99
N LEU A 343 10.37 10.21 1.85
CA LEU A 343 10.95 11.18 2.79
C LEU A 343 10.21 11.28 4.12
N ARG A 344 9.12 10.52 4.30
CA ARG A 344 8.43 10.38 5.59
C ARG A 344 9.07 9.32 6.49
N LEU A 345 10.00 8.51 5.96
CA LEU A 345 10.87 7.66 6.77
C LEU A 345 11.99 8.48 7.42
N SER A 346 12.59 7.92 8.47
CA SER A 346 13.76 8.57 9.06
C SER A 346 14.93 8.54 8.06
N PRO A 347 15.82 9.56 8.06
CA PRO A 347 17.01 9.54 7.21
C PRO A 347 17.87 8.30 7.42
N THR A 348 17.92 7.81 8.65
CA THR A 348 18.64 6.58 9.03
C THR A 348 18.05 5.35 8.32
N ASP A 349 16.72 5.21 8.29
CA ASP A 349 16.05 4.10 7.59
C ASP A 349 16.28 4.17 6.07
N LEU A 350 16.24 5.37 5.50
CA LEU A 350 16.54 5.58 4.08
C LEU A 350 18.00 5.18 3.78
N ILE A 351 18.96 5.67 4.55
CA ILE A 351 20.39 5.41 4.34
C ILE A 351 20.70 3.92 4.50
N ALA A 352 20.05 3.21 5.43
CA ALA A 352 20.24 1.77 5.62
C ALA A 352 20.00 0.94 4.35
N HIS A 353 19.17 1.45 3.42
CA HIS A 353 18.83 0.77 2.16
C HIS A 353 19.33 1.49 0.90
N THR A 354 19.78 2.73 1.01
CA THR A 354 20.22 3.54 -0.14
C THR A 354 21.73 3.76 -0.19
N TYR A 355 22.45 3.63 0.94
CA TYR A 355 23.89 3.85 1.01
C TYR A 355 24.67 2.88 0.12
N ALA A 356 25.70 3.41 -0.52
CA ALA A 356 26.70 2.64 -1.24
C ALA A 356 28.10 3.17 -0.95
N ASP A 357 29.06 2.25 -0.82
CA ASP A 357 30.47 2.58 -0.55
C ASP A 357 31.14 3.38 -1.69
N SER A 358 30.52 3.43 -2.87
CA SER A 358 31.00 4.22 -4.00
C SER A 358 29.86 4.70 -4.90
N PRO A 359 30.03 5.84 -5.60
CA PRO A 359 29.02 6.35 -6.54
C PRO A 359 28.66 5.38 -7.68
N GLU A 360 29.59 4.52 -8.09
CA GLU A 360 29.34 3.52 -9.15
C GLU A 360 28.37 2.43 -8.68
N ASN A 361 28.41 2.09 -7.39
CA ASN A 361 27.55 1.09 -6.76
C ASN A 361 26.23 1.68 -6.25
N ALA A 362 26.13 3.01 -6.14
CA ALA A 362 24.92 3.67 -5.73
C ALA A 362 23.77 3.39 -6.71
N MET A 363 22.64 2.95 -6.17
CA MET A 363 21.39 2.78 -6.91
C MET A 363 20.53 4.04 -6.81
N TYR A 364 20.50 4.68 -5.64
CA TYR A 364 19.75 5.91 -5.44
C TYR A 364 20.60 7.13 -5.81
N VAL A 365 19.97 8.10 -6.47
CA VAL A 365 20.59 9.37 -6.87
C VAL A 365 19.63 10.52 -6.65
N SER A 366 20.11 11.71 -6.30
CA SER A 366 19.30 12.92 -6.32
C SER A 366 20.14 14.18 -6.40
N ALA A 367 19.82 15.05 -7.36
CA ALA A 367 20.52 16.32 -7.51
C ALA A 367 20.14 17.34 -6.43
N ASN A 368 18.92 17.26 -5.89
CA ASN A 368 18.40 18.27 -4.97
C ASN A 368 18.15 17.77 -3.54
N LEU A 369 18.24 16.48 -3.25
CA LEU A 369 18.10 15.93 -1.91
C LEU A 369 19.45 15.78 -1.19
N ILE A 370 19.47 16.13 0.09
CA ILE A 370 20.57 15.82 1.02
C ILE A 370 19.96 15.04 2.20
N LEU A 371 20.54 13.88 2.50
CA LEU A 371 20.18 13.03 3.64
C LEU A 371 21.35 12.99 4.61
N LEU A 372 21.24 13.68 5.76
CA LEU A 372 22.31 13.90 6.76
C LEU A 372 23.55 14.65 6.23
N ASP A 373 24.22 14.10 5.22
CA ASP A 373 25.45 14.62 4.63
C ASP A 373 25.40 14.49 3.09
N PRO A 374 25.79 15.52 2.31
CA PRO A 374 25.87 15.45 0.85
C PRO A 374 26.70 14.29 0.28
N GLU A 375 27.65 13.72 1.04
CA GLU A 375 28.49 12.61 0.57
C GLU A 375 27.77 11.25 0.57
N LEU A 376 26.62 11.13 1.26
CA LEU A 376 25.90 9.87 1.41
C LEU A 376 25.00 9.52 0.22
N LEU A 377 24.67 10.51 -0.62
CA LEU A 377 23.80 10.34 -1.78
C LEU A 377 24.41 11.06 -3.00
N PRO A 378 24.79 10.34 -4.06
CA PRO A 378 25.34 10.98 -5.25
C PRO A 378 24.28 11.81 -5.98
N SER A 379 24.71 12.93 -6.56
CA SER A 379 23.85 13.82 -7.34
C SER A 379 23.38 13.20 -8.65
N HIS A 380 24.22 12.35 -9.26
CA HIS A 380 23.97 11.72 -10.55
C HIS A 380 24.79 10.44 -10.72
N LYS A 381 24.50 9.71 -11.80
CA LYS A 381 25.27 8.56 -12.25
C LYS A 381 25.47 8.61 -13.76
N ILE A 382 26.65 8.19 -14.22
CA ILE A 382 26.91 7.95 -15.65
C ILE A 382 26.93 6.46 -15.91
N VAL A 383 26.03 5.99 -16.78
CA VAL A 383 25.93 4.58 -17.18
C VAL A 383 26.36 4.43 -18.63
N ARG A 384 27.33 3.57 -18.87
CA ARG A 384 27.77 3.24 -20.23
C ARG A 384 26.99 2.04 -20.77
N SER A 385 26.40 2.19 -21.94
CA SER A 385 25.72 1.12 -22.67
C SER A 385 26.08 1.18 -24.16
N GLY A 386 26.97 0.29 -24.59
CA GLY A 386 27.61 0.40 -25.91
C GLY A 386 28.39 1.71 -26.07
N GLU A 387 27.99 2.52 -27.05
CA GLU A 387 28.54 3.87 -27.33
C GLU A 387 27.80 4.99 -26.59
N TRP A 388 26.73 4.66 -25.86
CA TRP A 388 25.98 5.62 -25.07
C TRP A 388 26.62 5.83 -23.70
N ASN A 389 26.81 7.09 -23.33
CA ASN A 389 27.13 7.53 -21.98
C ASN A 389 25.90 8.26 -21.45
N ILE A 390 25.08 7.55 -20.69
CA ILE A 390 23.79 8.04 -20.22
C ILE A 390 23.98 8.68 -18.85
N GLY A 391 23.75 9.99 -18.75
CA GLY A 391 23.71 10.71 -17.49
C GLY A 391 22.32 10.63 -16.87
N LEU A 392 22.26 10.18 -15.61
CA LEU A 392 21.03 9.92 -14.87
C LEU A 392 21.03 10.73 -13.58
N THR A 393 19.95 11.45 -13.31
CA THR A 393 19.73 12.19 -12.05
C THR A 393 18.25 12.17 -11.69
N SER A 394 17.93 12.47 -10.43
CA SER A 394 16.56 12.75 -9.99
C SER A 394 16.43 14.13 -9.35
N ILE A 395 15.21 14.69 -9.39
CA ILE A 395 14.80 15.86 -8.63
C ILE A 395 13.42 15.60 -8.02
N LEU A 396 13.25 15.92 -6.74
CA LEU A 396 11.95 15.97 -6.08
C LEU A 396 11.49 17.42 -5.99
N ASP A 397 10.27 17.71 -6.45
CA ASP A 397 9.64 19.00 -6.28
C ASP A 397 9.30 19.25 -4.79
N PRO A 398 9.80 20.33 -4.16
CA PRO A 398 9.39 20.69 -2.81
C PRO A 398 7.87 20.90 -2.66
N ASP A 399 7.18 21.32 -3.72
CA ASP A 399 5.73 21.56 -3.68
C ASP A 399 4.92 20.25 -3.67
N ALA A 400 5.54 19.11 -3.97
CA ALA A 400 4.93 17.78 -3.85
C ALA A 400 4.93 17.23 -2.40
N LEU A 401 5.56 17.93 -1.45
CA LEU A 401 5.61 17.50 -0.06
C LEU A 401 4.31 17.81 0.68
N GLU A 402 3.66 16.78 1.21
CA GLU A 402 2.46 16.94 2.05
C GLU A 402 2.78 17.26 3.52
N ALA A 403 4.03 17.04 3.94
CA ALA A 403 4.48 17.25 5.30
C ALA A 403 5.87 17.93 5.34
N PRO A 404 6.15 18.72 6.39
CA PRO A 404 7.48 19.28 6.59
C PRO A 404 8.54 18.18 6.70
N LEU A 405 9.71 18.42 6.10
CA LEU A 405 10.86 17.55 6.21
C LEU A 405 11.44 17.58 7.64
N GLY A 406 12.05 16.47 8.06
CA GLY A 406 12.87 16.43 9.26
C GLY A 406 14.09 17.37 9.14
N SER A 407 14.66 17.80 10.27
CA SER A 407 15.82 18.72 10.31
C SER A 407 17.04 18.24 9.53
N ASP A 408 17.12 16.93 9.34
CA ASP A 408 18.24 16.20 8.78
C ASP A 408 18.06 15.88 7.28
N VAL A 409 16.97 16.38 6.68
CA VAL A 409 16.66 16.28 5.26
C VAL A 409 16.56 17.67 4.68
N THR A 410 17.29 17.94 3.60
CA THR A 410 17.25 19.23 2.93
C THR A 410 17.00 19.06 1.44
N LEU A 411 16.04 19.83 0.90
CA LEU A 411 15.85 20.01 -0.53
C LEU A 411 16.49 21.33 -0.99
N LYS A 412 17.41 21.23 -1.94
CA LYS A 412 17.99 22.37 -2.65
C LYS A 412 17.01 22.88 -3.72
N PRO A 413 17.12 24.16 -4.13
CA PRO A 413 16.29 24.70 -5.21
C PRO A 413 16.43 23.88 -6.51
N ILE A 414 15.28 23.54 -7.12
CA ILE A 414 15.21 22.62 -8.26
C ILE A 414 16.05 23.10 -9.46
N LYS A 415 15.94 24.38 -9.82
CA LYS A 415 16.64 24.96 -10.97
C LYS A 415 18.16 24.96 -10.79
N ALA A 416 18.64 25.46 -9.66
CA ALA A 416 20.06 25.50 -9.35
C ALA A 416 20.67 24.09 -9.30
N SER A 417 19.92 23.11 -8.77
CA SER A 417 20.34 21.71 -8.72
C SER A 417 20.41 21.09 -10.12
N ALA A 418 19.43 21.35 -10.98
CA ALA A 418 19.41 20.90 -12.37
C ALA A 418 20.56 21.49 -13.20
N GLU A 419 20.85 22.79 -13.04
CA GLU A 419 21.98 23.45 -13.72
C GLU A 419 23.34 22.86 -13.30
N ALA A 420 23.53 22.66 -12.00
CA ALA A 420 24.75 22.10 -11.45
C ALA A 420 24.99 20.67 -11.94
N VAL A 421 23.98 19.80 -11.81
CA VAL A 421 24.12 18.39 -12.19
C VAL A 421 24.27 18.21 -13.71
N LEU A 422 23.59 19.03 -14.51
CA LEU A 422 23.74 19.01 -15.97
C LEU A 422 25.17 19.35 -16.38
N LYS A 423 25.80 20.34 -15.72
CA LYS A 423 27.20 20.68 -15.95
C LYS A 423 28.13 19.52 -15.60
N GLU A 424 27.90 18.84 -14.48
CA GLU A 424 28.68 17.68 -14.04
C GLU A 424 28.56 16.51 -15.03
N MET A 425 27.32 16.16 -15.43
CA MET A 425 27.08 15.10 -16.40
C MET A 425 27.74 15.38 -17.76
N ASN A 426 27.65 16.63 -18.25
CA ASN A 426 28.31 17.04 -19.48
C ASN A 426 29.85 16.94 -19.36
N ALA A 427 30.41 17.35 -18.22
CA ALA A 427 31.86 17.25 -17.97
C ALA A 427 32.33 15.80 -17.88
N ALA A 428 31.48 14.90 -17.39
CA ALA A 428 31.71 13.46 -17.37
C ALA A 428 31.49 12.76 -18.74
N GLY A 429 31.11 13.53 -19.78
CA GLY A 429 30.98 13.02 -21.15
C GLY A 429 29.65 12.32 -21.42
N ALA A 430 28.58 12.65 -20.69
CA ALA A 430 27.23 12.19 -21.02
C ALA A 430 26.80 12.69 -22.40
N ASN A 431 26.30 11.78 -23.24
CA ASN A 431 25.75 12.09 -24.57
C ASN A 431 24.23 11.90 -24.66
N PHE A 432 23.61 11.38 -23.59
CA PHE A 432 22.16 11.37 -23.39
C PHE A 432 21.89 11.64 -21.90
N ARG A 433 21.07 12.65 -21.58
CA ARG A 433 20.85 13.13 -20.20
C ARG A 433 19.39 12.98 -19.83
N VAL A 434 19.16 12.23 -18.75
CA VAL A 434 17.84 11.89 -18.22
C VAL A 434 17.70 12.49 -16.83
N LEU A 435 16.59 13.19 -16.62
CA LEU A 435 16.17 13.66 -15.32
C LEU A 435 14.85 13.00 -14.95
N THR A 436 14.83 12.21 -13.88
CA THR A 436 13.55 11.83 -13.26
C THR A 436 13.09 12.99 -12.37
N PHE A 437 11.81 13.30 -12.42
CA PHE A 437 11.20 14.39 -11.68
C PHE A 437 9.97 13.85 -10.97
N PHE A 438 9.91 14.00 -9.64
CA PHE A 438 8.70 13.70 -8.90
C PHE A 438 8.02 15.02 -8.52
N GLY A 439 6.80 15.24 -9.00
CA GLY A 439 6.03 16.47 -8.80
C GLY A 439 5.14 16.80 -9.98
N ASP A 440 4.72 18.06 -10.05
CA ASP A 440 3.80 18.53 -11.09
C ASP A 440 4.44 18.53 -12.49
N GLU A 441 3.68 18.05 -13.49
CA GLU A 441 4.17 17.92 -14.87
C GLU A 441 4.50 19.28 -15.53
N ASP A 442 3.77 20.34 -15.19
CA ASP A 442 4.00 21.66 -15.76
C ASP A 442 5.24 22.31 -15.15
N VAL A 443 5.52 22.06 -13.86
CA VAL A 443 6.80 22.42 -13.23
C VAL A 443 7.96 21.67 -13.91
N ALA A 444 7.79 20.37 -14.18
CA ALA A 444 8.78 19.57 -14.91
C ALA A 444 9.06 20.14 -16.31
N LYS A 445 8.01 20.49 -17.07
CA LYS A 445 8.13 21.12 -18.40
C LYS A 445 8.86 22.46 -18.31
N GLN A 446 8.48 23.33 -17.37
CA GLN A 446 9.11 24.63 -17.19
C GLN A 446 10.59 24.50 -16.83
N LEU A 447 10.95 23.51 -16.00
CA LEU A 447 12.35 23.24 -15.66
C LEU A 447 13.19 22.90 -16.91
N MET A 448 12.63 22.17 -17.87
CA MET A 448 13.32 21.84 -19.14
C MET A 448 13.46 23.02 -20.10
N VAL A 449 12.63 24.05 -19.96
CA VAL A 449 12.77 25.33 -20.68
C VAL A 449 13.84 26.19 -20.02
N ASP A 450 13.81 26.25 -18.69
CA ASP A 450 14.71 27.05 -17.86
C ASP A 450 16.15 26.54 -17.88
N VAL A 451 16.33 25.22 -17.97
CA VAL A 451 17.62 24.53 -17.94
C VAL A 451 17.78 23.66 -19.19
N PRO A 452 18.04 24.28 -20.36
CA PRO A 452 18.15 23.54 -21.62
C PRO A 452 19.41 22.69 -21.64
N GLY A 453 19.27 21.43 -22.07
CA GLY A 453 20.39 20.51 -22.27
C GLY A 453 20.11 19.07 -21.85
N PHE A 454 19.02 18.81 -21.15
CA PHE A 454 18.49 17.46 -20.97
C PHE A 454 17.82 16.96 -22.26
N ASP A 455 17.84 15.64 -22.47
CA ASP A 455 17.23 14.98 -23.64
C ASP A 455 15.87 14.39 -23.29
N LEU A 456 15.73 13.87 -22.06
CA LEU A 456 14.52 13.26 -21.55
C LEU A 456 14.27 13.70 -20.10
N ILE A 457 13.03 14.10 -19.82
CA ILE A 457 12.50 14.19 -18.46
C ILE A 457 11.43 13.12 -18.26
N VAL A 458 11.50 12.43 -17.13
CA VAL A 458 10.53 11.42 -16.70
C VAL A 458 9.78 12.00 -15.52
N ALA A 459 8.56 12.46 -15.72
CA ALA A 459 7.72 12.98 -14.63
C ALA A 459 6.95 11.85 -13.94
N SER A 460 6.79 11.99 -12.63
CA SER A 460 6.11 11.04 -11.74
C SER A 460 5.37 11.82 -10.66
N GLY A 461 4.37 11.21 -10.02
CA GLY A 461 3.47 11.88 -9.06
C GLY A 461 2.19 12.47 -9.67
N GLY A 462 2.04 12.39 -11.00
CA GLY A 462 0.77 12.67 -11.68
C GLY A 462 -0.18 11.47 -11.67
N TYR A 463 -1.47 11.73 -11.86
CA TYR A 463 -2.50 10.69 -11.96
C TYR A 463 -2.70 10.21 -13.40
N GLY A 464 -3.07 8.93 -13.54
CA GLY A 464 -3.46 8.33 -14.82
C GLY A 464 -2.42 7.37 -15.39
N GLU A 465 -2.71 6.87 -16.59
CA GLU A 465 -1.81 5.98 -17.31
C GLU A 465 -0.75 6.76 -18.10
N PRO A 466 0.41 6.14 -18.40
CA PRO A 466 1.39 6.76 -19.26
C PRO A 466 0.83 7.12 -20.64
N THR A 467 1.27 8.26 -21.18
CA THR A 467 0.94 8.67 -22.54
C THR A 467 1.39 7.64 -23.57
N TYR A 468 0.75 7.61 -24.73
CA TYR A 468 1.09 6.65 -25.80
C TYR A 468 2.40 7.00 -26.50
N GLN A 469 2.74 8.29 -26.53
CA GLN A 469 3.92 8.84 -27.17
C GLN A 469 4.62 9.84 -26.23
N PRO A 470 5.93 10.08 -26.39
CA PRO A 470 6.63 11.13 -25.66
C PRO A 470 6.07 12.49 -26.04
N GLN A 471 5.79 13.32 -25.05
CA GLN A 471 5.30 14.66 -25.25
C GLN A 471 6.45 15.59 -25.65
N SER A 472 6.17 16.51 -26.57
CA SER A 472 7.07 17.63 -26.85
C SER A 472 6.86 18.73 -25.84
N ILE A 473 7.94 19.39 -25.43
CA ILE A 473 7.89 20.53 -24.52
C ILE A 473 8.13 21.80 -25.34
N GLU A 474 7.18 22.74 -25.31
CA GLU A 474 7.35 24.02 -26.00
C GLU A 474 8.57 24.75 -25.43
N GLY A 475 9.44 25.28 -26.30
CA GLY A 475 10.66 25.99 -25.87
C GLY A 475 11.81 25.09 -25.42
N SER A 476 11.66 23.76 -25.43
CA SER A 476 12.75 22.82 -25.11
C SER A 476 12.94 21.75 -26.20
N LYS A 477 14.14 21.17 -26.25
CA LYS A 477 14.42 19.98 -27.07
C LYS A 477 14.18 18.68 -26.31
N ALA A 478 14.05 18.75 -24.99
CA ALA A 478 13.75 17.60 -24.17
C ALA A 478 12.37 17.04 -24.53
N LYS A 479 12.23 15.73 -24.36
CA LYS A 479 10.93 15.06 -24.38
C LYS A 479 10.49 14.74 -22.97
N LEU A 480 9.18 14.71 -22.77
CA LEU A 480 8.55 14.30 -21.52
C LEU A 480 7.89 12.93 -21.69
N ILE A 481 8.12 12.04 -20.74
CA ILE A 481 7.28 10.86 -20.50
C ILE A 481 6.83 10.87 -19.05
N VAL A 482 5.74 10.17 -18.78
CA VAL A 482 5.17 10.02 -17.43
C VAL A 482 5.17 8.55 -17.04
N THR A 483 5.38 8.24 -15.77
CA THR A 483 5.45 6.84 -15.28
C THR A 483 4.09 6.20 -15.06
N GLY A 484 3.04 7.02 -14.92
CA GLY A 484 1.79 6.61 -14.28
C GLY A 484 2.02 6.29 -12.80
N ASN A 485 1.06 5.60 -12.19
CA ASN A 485 1.05 5.28 -10.77
C ASN A 485 1.11 3.76 -10.48
N LYS A 486 1.43 3.44 -9.23
CA LYS A 486 1.41 2.09 -8.61
C LYS A 486 2.33 1.08 -9.29
N GLY A 487 3.29 1.57 -10.08
CA GLY A 487 4.18 0.73 -10.87
C GLY A 487 3.44 -0.23 -11.81
N MET A 488 2.25 0.14 -12.30
CA MET A 488 1.43 -0.68 -13.20
C MET A 488 2.01 -0.80 -14.61
N PHE A 489 2.86 0.15 -15.00
CA PHE A 489 3.44 0.25 -16.32
C PHE A 489 4.96 0.30 -16.26
N VAL A 490 5.58 -0.06 -17.37
CA VAL A 490 6.98 0.19 -17.68
C VAL A 490 7.04 1.04 -18.93
N GLY A 491 7.78 2.14 -18.88
CA GLY A 491 8.18 2.89 -20.06
C GLY A 491 9.47 2.31 -20.64
N LEU A 492 9.47 1.90 -21.91
CA LEU A 492 10.67 1.54 -22.62
C LEU A 492 11.10 2.71 -23.51
N VAL A 493 12.32 3.22 -23.33
CA VAL A 493 12.91 4.21 -24.23
C VAL A 493 14.08 3.57 -24.97
N GLY A 494 13.87 3.26 -26.25
CA GLY A 494 14.90 2.68 -27.11
C GLY A 494 15.76 3.76 -27.75
N LEU A 495 17.07 3.70 -27.53
CA LEU A 495 18.07 4.58 -28.13
C LEU A 495 18.75 3.89 -29.30
N TYR A 496 18.96 4.65 -30.39
CA TYR A 496 19.52 4.17 -31.64
C TYR A 496 20.52 5.18 -32.18
N GLN A 497 21.69 4.73 -32.61
CA GLN A 497 22.69 5.60 -33.20
C GLN A 497 22.12 6.29 -34.45
N ASN A 498 22.28 7.62 -34.48
CA ASN A 498 21.86 8.47 -35.61
C ASN A 498 20.38 8.38 -35.97
N GLN A 499 19.53 7.93 -35.06
CA GLN A 499 18.08 7.83 -35.23
C GLN A 499 17.36 8.43 -34.01
N PRO A 500 16.12 8.93 -34.17
CA PRO A 500 15.33 9.37 -33.02
C PRO A 500 15.11 8.23 -32.02
N MET A 501 15.01 8.58 -30.74
CA MET A 501 14.59 7.60 -29.74
C MET A 501 13.15 7.15 -30.01
N LYS A 502 12.85 5.92 -29.59
CA LYS A 502 11.49 5.38 -29.57
C LYS A 502 11.01 5.18 -28.15
N TYR A 503 9.70 5.21 -27.96
CA TYR A 503 9.09 4.99 -26.66
C TYR A 503 7.89 4.07 -26.78
N ALA A 504 7.77 3.13 -25.86
CA ALA A 504 6.61 2.26 -25.72
C ALA A 504 6.20 2.22 -24.24
N ARG A 505 4.92 2.39 -23.97
CA ARG A 505 4.32 2.07 -22.67
C ARG A 505 3.95 0.58 -22.65
N VAL A 506 4.28 -0.11 -21.57
CA VAL A 506 3.98 -1.54 -21.42
C VAL A 506 3.21 -1.77 -20.13
N PRO A 507 1.91 -2.15 -20.19
CA PRO A 507 1.17 -2.54 -19.00
C PRO A 507 1.68 -3.87 -18.46
N LEU A 508 1.91 -3.98 -17.16
CA LEU A 508 2.31 -5.23 -16.51
C LEU A 508 1.08 -6.09 -16.18
N THR A 509 0.38 -6.57 -17.21
CA THR A 509 -0.81 -7.43 -17.07
C THR A 509 -0.44 -8.86 -16.68
N ASP A 510 -1.44 -9.72 -16.51
CA ASP A 510 -1.33 -11.15 -16.22
C ASP A 510 -0.65 -12.00 -17.33
N GLU A 511 -0.37 -11.38 -18.49
CA GLU A 511 0.48 -11.96 -19.53
C GLU A 511 1.90 -12.24 -19.01
N TYR A 512 2.38 -11.42 -18.07
CA TYR A 512 3.63 -11.64 -17.36
C TYR A 512 3.36 -12.49 -16.12
N LYS A 513 3.94 -13.68 -16.09
CA LYS A 513 3.88 -14.56 -14.91
C LYS A 513 4.66 -13.95 -13.74
N ASP A 514 4.20 -14.20 -12.53
CA ASP A 514 4.90 -13.76 -11.33
C ASP A 514 6.24 -14.50 -11.21
N ALA A 515 7.35 -13.75 -11.11
CA ALA A 515 8.67 -14.32 -10.92
C ALA A 515 8.79 -15.03 -9.55
N PRO A 516 9.26 -16.28 -9.48
CA PRO A 516 9.42 -17.01 -8.21
C PRO A 516 10.30 -16.28 -7.19
N GLU A 517 11.32 -15.56 -7.65
CA GLU A 517 12.22 -14.77 -6.80
C GLU A 517 11.48 -13.65 -6.07
N MET A 518 10.57 -12.98 -6.77
CA MET A 518 9.76 -11.91 -6.22
C MET A 518 8.60 -12.44 -5.37
N ARG A 519 8.07 -13.62 -5.71
CA ARG A 519 7.13 -14.34 -4.83
C ARG A 519 7.81 -14.67 -3.49
N LYS A 520 9.06 -15.13 -3.51
CA LYS A 520 9.84 -15.35 -2.28
C LYS A 520 10.01 -14.06 -1.48
N LEU A 521 10.35 -12.95 -2.13
CA LEU A 521 10.45 -11.64 -1.47
C LEU A 521 9.14 -11.25 -0.78
N MET A 522 8.00 -11.55 -1.41
CA MET A 522 6.69 -11.33 -0.84
C MET A 522 6.39 -12.26 0.35
N ALA A 523 6.83 -13.51 0.29
CA ALA A 523 6.70 -14.47 1.40
C ALA A 523 7.55 -14.00 2.61
N ASP A 524 8.79 -13.57 2.35
CA ASP A 524 9.68 -13.03 3.38
C ASP A 524 9.08 -11.76 4.02
N TYR A 525 8.39 -10.92 3.24
CA TYR A 525 7.65 -9.76 3.75
C TYR A 525 6.52 -10.17 4.70
N GLN A 526 5.63 -11.07 4.27
CA GLN A 526 4.51 -11.52 5.12
C GLN A 526 4.99 -12.22 6.38
N GLN A 527 6.05 -13.02 6.29
CA GLN A 527 6.68 -13.64 7.45
C GLN A 527 7.25 -12.60 8.43
N GLN A 528 7.81 -11.50 7.93
CA GLN A 528 8.31 -10.41 8.79
C GLN A 528 7.17 -9.69 9.50
N LEU A 529 6.03 -9.47 8.84
CA LEU A 529 4.84 -8.90 9.49
C LEU A 529 4.28 -9.83 10.57
N GLU A 530 4.18 -11.12 10.27
CA GLU A 530 3.74 -12.15 11.22
C GLU A 530 4.61 -12.15 12.49
N GLN A 531 5.94 -12.16 12.32
CA GLN A 531 6.89 -12.20 13.44
C GLN A 531 6.82 -10.97 14.33
N LEU A 532 6.63 -9.78 13.74
CA LEU A 532 6.48 -8.54 14.48
C LEU A 532 5.12 -8.45 15.18
N GLY A 533 4.07 -8.97 14.53
CA GLY A 533 2.68 -8.75 14.92
C GLY A 533 2.30 -7.27 14.91
N LEU A 534 1.04 -6.97 15.24
CA LEU A 534 0.54 -5.58 15.23
C LEU A 534 1.34 -4.66 16.16
N SER A 535 1.70 -5.14 17.36
CA SER A 535 2.47 -4.36 18.32
C SER A 535 3.88 -4.03 17.82
N GLY A 536 4.57 -4.97 17.18
CA GLY A 536 5.89 -4.73 16.58
C GLY A 536 5.83 -3.79 15.37
N LEU A 537 4.67 -3.69 14.72
CA LEU A 537 4.41 -2.70 13.68
C LEU A 537 4.06 -1.31 14.24
N GLY A 538 3.98 -1.16 15.57
CA GLY A 538 3.56 0.07 16.22
C GLY A 538 2.04 0.32 16.17
N ILE A 539 1.26 -0.71 15.83
CA ILE A 539 -0.20 -0.64 15.73
C ILE A 539 -0.80 -1.13 17.05
N SER A 540 -1.59 -0.26 17.67
CA SER A 540 -2.34 -0.57 18.88
C SER A 540 -3.82 -0.30 18.66
N PRO A 541 -4.70 -1.19 19.16
CA PRO A 541 -6.14 -0.95 19.09
C PRO A 541 -6.54 0.36 19.78
N ILE A 542 -7.49 1.08 19.19
CA ILE A 542 -8.05 2.30 19.77
C ILE A 542 -9.54 2.15 20.10
N PRO A 543 -10.09 2.92 21.05
CA PRO A 543 -11.53 2.95 21.26
C PRO A 543 -12.25 3.38 19.98
N HIS A 544 -13.35 2.70 19.64
CA HIS A 544 -14.21 3.17 18.56
C HIS A 544 -14.79 4.56 18.94
N PRO A 545 -14.94 5.52 18.01
CA PRO A 545 -15.44 6.88 18.34
C PRO A 545 -16.79 6.92 19.06
N SER A 546 -17.65 5.91 18.82
CA SER A 546 -18.94 5.78 19.53
C SER A 546 -18.82 5.22 20.96
N GLY A 547 -17.66 4.69 21.36
CA GLY A 547 -17.46 3.91 22.58
C GLY A 547 -18.03 2.49 22.53
N GLY A 548 -18.67 2.10 21.43
CA GLY A 548 -19.27 0.77 21.23
C GLY A 548 -18.23 -0.33 21.04
N LYS A 549 -18.68 -1.59 21.15
CA LYS A 549 -17.86 -2.78 20.98
C LYS A 549 -18.42 -3.72 19.91
N PHE A 550 -17.51 -4.41 19.22
CA PHE A 550 -17.81 -5.39 18.19
C PHE A 550 -18.15 -6.74 18.84
N VAL A 551 -19.16 -7.44 18.30
CA VAL A 551 -19.64 -8.74 18.78
C VAL A 551 -19.62 -9.84 17.72
N GLY A 552 -19.40 -9.50 16.45
CA GLY A 552 -19.35 -10.41 15.32
C GLY A 552 -20.72 -10.71 14.69
N SER A 553 -20.71 -11.04 13.39
CA SER A 553 -21.92 -11.27 12.58
C SER A 553 -22.81 -12.38 13.16
N GLU A 554 -22.24 -13.43 13.76
CA GLU A 554 -23.01 -14.52 14.38
C GLU A 554 -23.93 -14.03 15.52
N ALA A 555 -23.54 -12.98 16.24
CA ALA A 555 -24.40 -12.40 17.27
C ALA A 555 -25.61 -11.70 16.65
N CYS A 556 -25.43 -11.03 15.52
CA CYS A 556 -26.49 -10.37 14.76
C CYS A 556 -27.48 -11.39 14.16
N GLY A 557 -26.96 -12.50 13.61
CA GLY A 557 -27.76 -13.56 12.98
C GLY A 557 -28.74 -14.29 13.90
N LYS A 558 -28.62 -14.13 15.23
CA LYS A 558 -29.60 -14.66 16.20
C LYS A 558 -30.97 -13.99 16.11
N CYS A 559 -31.01 -12.75 15.62
CA CYS A 559 -32.21 -11.93 15.50
C CYS A 559 -32.50 -11.47 14.07
N HIS A 560 -31.46 -11.35 13.22
CA HIS A 560 -31.56 -10.89 11.84
C HIS A 560 -31.16 -12.00 10.87
N THR A 561 -31.98 -13.05 10.79
CA THR A 561 -31.69 -14.24 9.98
C THR A 561 -31.61 -13.95 8.48
N THR A 562 -32.53 -13.15 7.92
CA THR A 562 -32.49 -12.77 6.50
C THR A 562 -31.26 -11.93 6.17
N ALA A 563 -30.95 -10.93 7.00
CA ALA A 563 -29.75 -10.10 6.80
C ALA A 563 -28.46 -10.94 6.91
N PHE A 564 -28.44 -11.89 7.84
CA PHE A 564 -27.32 -12.81 8.00
C PHE A 564 -27.16 -13.72 6.78
N ASP A 565 -28.24 -14.29 6.26
CA ASP A 565 -28.22 -15.14 5.05
C ASP A 565 -27.73 -14.37 3.81
N ILE A 566 -28.14 -13.09 3.68
CA ILE A 566 -27.66 -12.18 2.62
C ILE A 566 -26.15 -11.96 2.75
N TRP A 567 -25.68 -11.59 3.94
CA TRP A 567 -24.25 -11.39 4.20
C TRP A 567 -23.43 -12.66 3.97
N GLU A 568 -23.87 -13.80 4.52
CA GLU A 568 -23.19 -15.10 4.40
C GLU A 568 -23.07 -15.54 2.93
N SER A 569 -24.04 -15.16 2.08
CA SER A 569 -24.03 -15.46 0.65
C SER A 569 -23.14 -14.53 -0.18
N SER A 570 -22.59 -13.47 0.40
CA SER A 570 -21.79 -12.45 -0.27
C SER A 570 -20.28 -12.69 -0.15
N GLY A 571 -19.49 -12.04 -1.00
CA GLY A 571 -18.02 -12.07 -0.90
C GLY A 571 -17.47 -11.49 0.41
N HIS A 572 -18.26 -10.69 1.13
CA HIS A 572 -17.88 -10.12 2.42
C HIS A 572 -17.70 -11.18 3.52
N ALA A 573 -18.51 -12.23 3.53
CA ALA A 573 -18.38 -13.31 4.51
C ALA A 573 -17.07 -14.10 4.32
N GLU A 574 -16.63 -14.25 3.07
CA GLU A 574 -15.40 -14.96 2.70
C GLU A 574 -14.14 -14.08 2.76
N ALA A 575 -14.28 -12.77 3.06
CA ALA A 575 -13.20 -11.80 2.90
C ALA A 575 -11.92 -12.20 3.66
N THR A 576 -12.01 -12.62 4.92
CA THR A 576 -10.82 -13.07 5.66
C THR A 576 -10.22 -14.34 5.05
N ALA A 577 -11.05 -15.29 4.61
CA ALA A 577 -10.56 -16.52 3.99
C ALA A 577 -9.73 -16.21 2.73
N HIS A 578 -10.15 -15.23 1.93
CA HIS A 578 -9.42 -14.79 0.73
C HIS A 578 -8.05 -14.15 1.01
N ILE A 579 -7.77 -13.69 2.23
CA ILE A 579 -6.42 -13.22 2.62
C ILE A 579 -5.65 -14.26 3.43
N VAL A 580 -6.31 -15.30 3.96
CA VAL A 580 -5.64 -16.46 4.56
C VAL A 580 -5.12 -17.40 3.47
N GLU A 581 -5.98 -17.73 2.50
CA GLU A 581 -5.65 -18.56 1.33
C GLU A 581 -6.02 -17.81 0.04
N PRO A 582 -5.16 -16.89 -0.42
CA PRO A 582 -5.44 -16.10 -1.61
C PRO A 582 -5.64 -16.94 -2.87
N THR A 583 -6.57 -16.53 -3.72
CA THR A 583 -7.00 -17.31 -4.89
C THR A 583 -6.00 -17.17 -6.06
N GLU A 584 -6.33 -17.78 -7.21
CA GLU A 584 -5.66 -17.56 -8.49
C GLU A 584 -4.14 -17.83 -8.51
N GLY A 585 -3.70 -18.82 -7.76
CA GLY A 585 -2.29 -19.27 -7.78
C GLY A 585 -1.36 -18.45 -6.89
N ARG A 586 -1.91 -17.63 -5.97
CA ARG A 586 -1.14 -16.92 -4.93
C ARG A 586 -1.39 -17.40 -3.50
N GLY A 587 -2.11 -18.52 -3.35
CA GLY A 587 -2.48 -19.12 -2.07
C GLY A 587 -1.33 -19.72 -1.25
N ASP A 588 -0.13 -19.76 -1.84
CA ASP A 588 1.12 -20.11 -1.16
C ASP A 588 1.60 -19.04 -0.17
N ILE A 589 1.05 -17.82 -0.21
CA ILE A 589 1.45 -16.71 0.65
C ILE A 589 0.23 -16.10 1.35
N PRO A 590 0.07 -16.29 2.68
CA PRO A 590 -0.98 -15.63 3.44
C PRO A 590 -0.74 -14.11 3.55
N ARG A 591 -1.84 -13.35 3.64
CA ARG A 591 -1.90 -11.88 3.72
C ARG A 591 -2.63 -11.35 4.95
N HIS A 592 -3.15 -12.25 5.79
CA HIS A 592 -3.87 -11.91 7.02
C HIS A 592 -3.00 -11.37 8.17
N PHE A 593 -1.72 -11.11 7.89
CA PHE A 593 -0.82 -10.37 8.78
C PHE A 593 -0.62 -8.92 8.33
N ASP A 594 -1.07 -8.56 7.13
CA ASP A 594 -0.89 -7.24 6.56
C ASP A 594 -2.01 -6.28 7.00
N PRO A 595 -1.71 -5.21 7.76
CA PRO A 595 -2.70 -4.20 8.15
C PRO A 595 -3.47 -3.59 6.98
N GLU A 596 -2.86 -3.50 5.80
CA GLU A 596 -3.51 -2.99 4.58
C GLU A 596 -4.54 -3.96 4.00
N CYS A 597 -4.37 -5.27 4.24
CA CYS A 597 -5.36 -6.27 3.87
C CYS A 597 -6.43 -6.40 4.96
N LEU A 598 -6.03 -6.38 6.23
CA LEU A 598 -6.93 -6.50 7.37
C LEU A 598 -7.98 -5.39 7.40
N SER A 599 -7.61 -4.16 7.07
CA SER A 599 -8.50 -3.01 7.16
C SER A 599 -9.83 -3.15 6.40
N CYS A 600 -9.88 -3.97 5.35
CA CYS A 600 -11.09 -4.22 4.55
C CYS A 600 -11.60 -5.68 4.64
N HIS A 601 -10.78 -6.63 5.11
CA HIS A 601 -11.09 -8.06 5.06
C HIS A 601 -11.47 -8.67 6.42
N VAL A 602 -11.48 -7.88 7.50
CA VAL A 602 -11.92 -8.32 8.84
C VAL A 602 -12.85 -7.29 9.48
N THR A 603 -13.52 -7.67 10.56
CA THR A 603 -14.45 -6.79 11.28
C THR A 603 -13.74 -5.96 12.35
N GLY A 604 -14.13 -4.68 12.47
CA GLY A 604 -13.67 -3.80 13.54
C GLY A 604 -12.31 -3.16 13.28
N TRP A 605 -12.03 -2.81 12.03
CA TRP A 605 -10.88 -2.01 11.60
C TRP A 605 -11.34 -0.72 10.94
N ASN A 606 -10.49 0.30 10.95
CA ASN A 606 -10.71 1.48 10.13
C ASN A 606 -10.14 1.24 8.72
N PRO A 607 -10.96 1.24 7.66
CA PRO A 607 -10.52 0.91 6.30
C PRO A 607 -9.54 1.94 5.70
N GLN A 608 -9.69 3.20 6.10
CA GLN A 608 -8.89 4.32 5.56
C GLN A 608 -7.59 4.59 6.33
N ASN A 609 -7.52 4.14 7.59
CA ASN A 609 -6.40 4.45 8.49
C ASN A 609 -5.70 3.20 9.05
N TYR A 610 -6.19 2.00 8.74
CA TYR A 610 -5.45 0.73 8.88
C TYR A 610 -5.06 0.41 10.32
N TYR A 611 -5.95 0.72 11.24
CA TYR A 611 -5.82 0.37 12.65
C TYR A 611 -7.05 -0.43 13.14
N PRO A 612 -6.86 -1.35 14.10
CA PRO A 612 -7.95 -2.05 14.75
C PRO A 612 -8.63 -1.17 15.82
N TYR A 613 -9.88 -1.46 16.11
CA TYR A 613 -10.54 -0.99 17.32
C TYR A 613 -10.32 -1.96 18.50
N GLU A 614 -10.46 -1.50 19.76
CA GLU A 614 -10.19 -2.30 20.98
C GLU A 614 -10.91 -3.65 21.08
N SER A 615 -12.07 -3.79 20.43
CA SER A 615 -12.84 -5.05 20.35
C SER A 615 -12.91 -5.60 18.92
N GLY A 616 -12.16 -5.02 17.99
CA GLY A 616 -12.06 -5.49 16.62
C GLY A 616 -11.18 -6.73 16.47
N TYR A 617 -11.08 -7.21 15.23
CA TYR A 617 -10.25 -8.37 14.91
C TYR A 617 -8.77 -8.13 15.23
N LEU A 618 -8.09 -9.12 15.81
CA LEU A 618 -6.64 -9.08 16.06
C LEU A 618 -5.89 -10.24 15.38
N SER A 619 -6.45 -11.44 15.40
CA SER A 619 -5.86 -12.65 14.80
C SER A 619 -6.93 -13.73 14.65
N LEU A 620 -6.62 -14.77 13.87
CA LEU A 620 -7.50 -15.91 13.68
C LEU A 620 -7.78 -16.62 15.00
N GLU A 621 -6.80 -16.73 15.90
CA GLU A 621 -7.00 -17.40 17.19
C GLU A 621 -7.78 -16.55 18.21
N GLN A 622 -7.51 -15.24 18.27
CA GLN A 622 -8.11 -14.38 19.29
C GLN A 622 -9.50 -13.85 18.91
N SER A 623 -9.78 -13.76 17.60
CA SER A 623 -10.91 -13.01 17.08
C SER A 623 -11.65 -13.78 15.97
N ALA A 624 -11.74 -15.11 16.07
CA ALA A 624 -12.40 -15.95 15.07
C ALA A 624 -13.85 -15.53 14.73
N HIS A 625 -14.57 -14.92 15.67
CA HIS A 625 -15.94 -14.42 15.47
C HIS A 625 -16.02 -13.08 14.72
N LEU A 626 -14.88 -12.45 14.42
CA LEU A 626 -14.75 -11.17 13.71
C LEU A 626 -14.14 -11.34 12.30
N THR A 627 -14.16 -12.56 11.76
CA THR A 627 -13.79 -12.83 10.38
C THR A 627 -14.87 -12.36 9.41
N GLY A 628 -14.44 -12.10 8.17
CA GLY A 628 -15.24 -11.45 7.13
C GLY A 628 -15.28 -9.93 7.30
N ASN A 629 -15.70 -9.25 6.24
CA ASN A 629 -16.19 -7.88 6.32
C ASN A 629 -17.61 -7.95 6.92
N GLY A 630 -17.71 -8.03 8.24
CA GLY A 630 -18.92 -8.41 8.96
C GLY A 630 -19.99 -7.32 9.00
N CYS A 631 -21.17 -7.66 9.55
CA CYS A 631 -22.31 -6.73 9.66
C CYS A 631 -21.91 -5.40 10.31
N GLU A 632 -21.05 -5.45 11.33
CA GLU A 632 -20.66 -4.29 12.12
C GLU A 632 -19.71 -3.32 11.38
N ASN A 633 -19.13 -3.72 10.24
CA ASN A 633 -18.40 -2.78 9.38
C ASN A 633 -19.34 -1.85 8.61
N CYS A 634 -20.60 -2.24 8.36
CA CYS A 634 -21.65 -1.39 7.77
C CYS A 634 -22.50 -0.70 8.83
N HIS A 635 -22.86 -1.43 9.88
CA HIS A 635 -23.83 -1.00 10.90
C HIS A 635 -23.18 -0.37 12.13
N GLY A 636 -21.86 -0.46 12.27
CA GLY A 636 -21.13 -0.05 13.47
C GLY A 636 -21.18 -1.10 14.60
N PRO A 637 -20.55 -0.82 15.75
CA PRO A 637 -20.43 -1.78 16.84
C PRO A 637 -21.79 -2.11 17.50
N GLY A 638 -22.16 -3.40 17.52
CA GLY A 638 -23.49 -3.89 17.88
C GLY A 638 -23.67 -4.32 19.34
N ALA A 639 -22.64 -4.29 20.18
CA ALA A 639 -22.72 -4.79 21.56
C ALA A 639 -23.85 -4.17 22.39
N ASP A 640 -23.97 -2.85 22.37
CA ASP A 640 -24.99 -2.12 23.14
C ASP A 640 -26.40 -2.44 22.65
N HIS A 641 -26.56 -2.55 21.32
CA HIS A 641 -27.84 -2.91 20.72
C HIS A 641 -28.25 -4.33 21.12
N SER A 642 -27.36 -5.31 20.90
CA SER A 642 -27.63 -6.71 21.25
C SER A 642 -27.95 -6.89 22.73
N ALA A 643 -27.21 -6.23 23.62
CA ALA A 643 -27.45 -6.30 25.06
C ALA A 643 -28.78 -5.65 25.46
N ALA A 644 -29.18 -4.56 24.81
CA ALA A 644 -30.44 -3.88 25.11
C ALA A 644 -31.66 -4.72 24.72
N GLU A 645 -31.56 -5.57 23.69
CA GLU A 645 -32.64 -6.46 23.24
C GLU A 645 -32.77 -7.74 24.06
N ALA A 646 -31.82 -8.05 24.94
CA ALA A 646 -31.90 -9.22 25.82
C ALA A 646 -33.15 -9.18 26.73
N GLU A 647 -33.70 -10.37 27.02
CA GLU A 647 -34.79 -10.50 27.97
C GLU A 647 -34.41 -9.89 29.33
N ASN A 648 -35.30 -9.06 29.87
CA ASN A 648 -35.09 -8.37 31.15
C ASN A 648 -33.85 -7.45 31.19
N SER A 649 -33.42 -6.88 30.06
CA SER A 649 -32.27 -5.96 29.99
C SER A 649 -32.41 -4.71 30.89
N GLY A 650 -33.64 -4.35 31.29
CA GLY A 650 -33.91 -3.16 32.11
C GLY A 650 -33.70 -1.84 31.36
N ILE A 651 -33.45 -1.90 30.04
CA ILE A 651 -33.27 -0.73 29.18
C ILE A 651 -34.63 -0.21 28.70
N SER A 652 -34.81 1.12 28.71
CA SER A 652 -36.06 1.74 28.27
C SER A 652 -36.30 1.56 26.77
N GLU A 653 -37.56 1.52 26.35
CA GLU A 653 -37.92 1.39 24.93
C GLU A 653 -37.41 2.57 24.09
N GLU A 654 -37.32 3.77 24.66
CA GLU A 654 -36.72 4.94 24.00
C GLU A 654 -35.24 4.71 23.69
N ARG A 655 -34.50 4.13 24.65
CA ARG A 655 -33.08 3.81 24.45
C ARG A 655 -32.91 2.68 23.45
N LYS A 656 -33.73 1.62 23.51
CA LYS A 656 -33.73 0.56 22.48
C LYS A 656 -33.97 1.11 21.09
N LYS A 657 -34.96 1.99 20.92
CA LYS A 657 -35.24 2.66 19.64
C LYS A 657 -34.04 3.45 19.14
N SER A 658 -33.38 4.20 20.03
CA SER A 658 -32.14 4.92 19.70
C SER A 658 -31.03 3.98 19.23
N LEU A 659 -30.85 2.83 19.89
CA LEU A 659 -29.82 1.84 19.53
C LEU A 659 -30.13 1.15 18.19
N ARG A 660 -31.40 0.79 17.94
CA ARG A 660 -31.84 0.24 16.65
C ARG A 660 -31.59 1.22 15.50
N LEU A 661 -31.90 2.50 15.70
CA LEU A 661 -31.64 3.54 14.69
C LEU A 661 -30.15 3.74 14.43
N ALA A 662 -29.31 3.62 15.47
CA ALA A 662 -27.86 3.75 15.31
C ALA A 662 -27.24 2.62 14.49
N MET A 663 -27.90 1.45 14.39
CA MET A 663 -27.45 0.35 13.55
C MET A 663 -27.90 0.48 12.08
N GLN A 664 -28.64 1.51 11.69
CA GLN A 664 -29.12 1.63 10.31
C GLN A 664 -28.09 2.35 9.45
N LEU A 665 -27.67 1.73 8.35
CA LEU A 665 -26.96 2.39 7.26
C LEU A 665 -27.97 2.77 6.18
N PRO A 666 -28.35 4.05 6.07
CA PRO A 666 -29.34 4.46 5.10
C PRO A 666 -28.73 4.60 3.70
N LEU A 667 -29.52 4.35 2.65
CA LEU A 667 -29.05 4.30 1.25
C LEU A 667 -28.31 5.59 0.84
N GLU A 668 -28.79 6.75 1.29
CA GLU A 668 -28.16 8.05 1.01
C GLU A 668 -26.72 8.18 1.54
N LYS A 669 -26.29 7.32 2.47
CA LYS A 669 -24.91 7.25 2.98
C LYS A 669 -24.18 5.99 2.56
N ALA A 670 -24.90 4.97 2.10
CA ALA A 670 -24.34 3.65 1.82
C ALA A 670 -23.25 3.70 0.75
N ARG A 671 -23.44 4.48 -0.34
CA ARG A 671 -22.44 4.58 -1.41
C ARG A 671 -21.10 5.09 -0.89
N GLU A 672 -21.11 6.19 -0.15
CA GLU A 672 -19.89 6.78 0.44
C GLU A 672 -19.22 5.81 1.42
N HIS A 673 -20.02 5.13 2.25
CA HIS A 673 -19.53 4.11 3.18
C HIS A 673 -18.86 2.93 2.46
N CYS A 674 -19.48 2.42 1.39
CA CYS A 674 -18.90 1.33 0.59
C CYS A 674 -17.60 1.74 -0.10
N MET A 675 -17.47 3.01 -0.53
CA MET A 675 -16.27 3.54 -1.18
C MET A 675 -15.06 3.63 -0.24
N GLU A 676 -15.23 3.45 1.07
CA GLU A 676 -14.11 3.30 1.99
C GLU A 676 -13.31 2.01 1.76
N CYS A 677 -13.91 1.00 1.11
CA CYS A 677 -13.21 -0.23 0.72
C CYS A 677 -13.23 -0.41 -0.81
N HIS A 678 -14.35 -0.11 -1.46
CA HIS A 678 -14.52 -0.18 -2.91
C HIS A 678 -13.99 1.09 -3.60
N ASP A 679 -12.67 1.24 -3.57
CA ASP A 679 -11.97 2.24 -4.36
C ASP A 679 -11.58 1.70 -5.74
N LEU A 680 -10.94 2.55 -6.56
CA LEU A 680 -10.50 2.22 -7.91
C LEU A 680 -9.46 1.08 -7.95
N ASP A 681 -8.86 0.69 -6.83
CA ASP A 681 -7.88 -0.40 -6.75
C ASP A 681 -8.53 -1.71 -6.34
N ASN A 682 -9.38 -1.64 -5.32
CA ASN A 682 -9.97 -2.81 -4.70
C ASN A 682 -11.21 -3.26 -5.49
N SER A 683 -11.91 -2.34 -6.15
CA SER A 683 -13.15 -2.58 -6.87
C SER A 683 -13.43 -1.53 -7.97
N PRO A 684 -12.59 -1.37 -9.01
CA PRO A 684 -12.81 -0.45 -10.13
C PRO A 684 -14.22 -0.52 -10.73
N ASP A 685 -14.78 -1.72 -10.90
CA ASP A 685 -16.12 -1.92 -11.47
C ASP A 685 -17.24 -1.27 -10.60
N PHE A 686 -16.97 -0.98 -9.32
CA PHE A 686 -17.90 -0.23 -8.45
C PHE A 686 -18.06 1.24 -8.88
N HIS A 687 -17.09 1.78 -9.62
CA HIS A 687 -17.07 3.15 -10.08
C HIS A 687 -17.70 3.34 -11.46
N ASP A 688 -18.14 2.26 -12.11
CA ASP A 688 -18.90 2.35 -13.36
C ASP A 688 -20.25 3.04 -13.13
N ASP A 689 -20.72 3.78 -14.13
CA ASP A 689 -21.98 4.53 -14.07
C ASP A 689 -23.16 3.58 -13.74
N GLY A 690 -23.80 3.79 -12.58
CA GLY A 690 -24.94 2.99 -12.11
C GLY A 690 -24.59 1.70 -11.39
N ALA A 691 -23.31 1.30 -11.31
CA ALA A 691 -22.91 0.01 -10.72
C ALA A 691 -23.36 -0.13 -9.27
N PHE A 692 -23.22 0.91 -8.45
CA PHE A 692 -23.66 0.87 -7.06
C PHE A 692 -25.17 0.58 -6.95
N GLU A 693 -26.00 1.33 -7.68
CA GLU A 693 -27.45 1.23 -7.60
C GLU A 693 -28.01 -0.06 -8.25
N ASP A 694 -27.41 -0.48 -9.36
CA ASP A 694 -27.95 -1.55 -10.21
C ASP A 694 -27.36 -2.94 -9.90
N GLU A 695 -26.15 -3.01 -9.33
CA GLU A 695 -25.43 -4.26 -9.09
C GLU A 695 -25.07 -4.47 -7.61
N TYR A 696 -24.31 -3.57 -6.99
CA TYR A 696 -23.74 -3.82 -5.65
C TYR A 696 -24.75 -3.67 -4.51
N TRP A 697 -25.55 -2.59 -4.50
CA TRP A 697 -26.52 -2.36 -3.43
C TRP A 697 -27.62 -3.43 -3.38
N PRO A 698 -28.23 -3.85 -4.51
CA PRO A 698 -29.24 -4.91 -4.51
C PRO A 698 -28.75 -6.26 -3.97
N GLU A 699 -27.45 -6.54 -4.00
CA GLU A 699 -26.88 -7.78 -3.47
C GLU A 699 -26.82 -7.82 -1.94
N ILE A 700 -26.78 -6.65 -1.28
CA ILE A 700 -26.56 -6.56 0.17
C ILE A 700 -27.68 -5.84 0.92
N GLU A 701 -28.62 -5.20 0.22
CA GLU A 701 -29.71 -4.47 0.88
C GLU A 701 -30.64 -5.40 1.66
N HIS A 702 -31.02 -4.96 2.86
CA HIS A 702 -31.91 -5.71 3.73
C HIS A 702 -32.63 -4.77 4.69
N TYR A 703 -33.77 -5.22 5.23
CA TYR A 703 -34.66 -4.39 6.01
C TYR A 703 -34.98 -5.04 7.36
N GLY A 704 -34.49 -4.43 8.44
CA GLY A 704 -34.99 -4.67 9.80
C GLY A 704 -34.80 -6.09 10.36
N MET A 705 -35.58 -6.38 11.40
CA MET A 705 -35.67 -7.69 12.05
C MET A 705 -36.73 -8.53 11.33
N ASP A 706 -36.49 -9.84 11.24
CA ASP A 706 -37.44 -10.80 10.65
C ASP A 706 -38.70 -11.04 11.48
#